data_AF-A0AAU7CPZ7-F1
#
_entry.id   AF-A0AAU7CPZ7-F1
#
_cell.length_a   1.000
_cell.length_b   1.000
_cell.length_c   1.000
_cell.angle_alpha   90.00
_cell.angle_beta   90.00
_cell.angle_gamma   90.00
#
_symmetry.space_group_name_H-M   'P 1'
#
loop_
_entity.id
_entity.type
_entity.pdbx_description
1 polymer ?
#
loop_
_entity_poly.entity_id
_entity_poly.type
_entity_poly.pdbx_seq_one_letter_code
_entity_poly.pdbx_strand_id
1 'polypeptide(L)'
;MVGQTAAHFLWLITFGLCLSNRAVATAPDALPQTLRVEARDLITDAPVKGVVFKLSVGGGMKIEASSDAEGIARFEYTFPERTGGYSFFITARSNGLVPLAARWFQESSSPTPPDRLLFQVEKGTTIGGRVLDQDGQPLSGAVVVVSVKKGYPRSKQWVDVNYESIKTDAKGHWTFTGVPEQPDAVEVAAYDYLHLTENASFQTEPYKPLSALRDGSAVLRLQRGTIIEGTVLAPDGQPVAGAEVSYGEGRGYANAIPPLKSDAEGRFTLGIKPGTVATLVAHAPGFGPSLQRVKVSGETVRTYLTMDSAHSFRGRVVDPSGKPIARAQVVAFWSGLEGSPRSSFGVASRQQLTTNDDGRFEWKEAPGKGVQVDVSAVGFAVTNTLSLASDVDHQIVLTPPTVIKGSVVDRETGQPLPRFSLTLAAAWKLGDPFIWQRDGDLDRAANKAPGSFEYTTSNPAHRYLLRVQAEGYLPEDSEPFSTDGSAHTLPFRLIKSAPVRGVVLNPDGSPARDGFVYVVPSHRDGWIDYLSLRNDDVPTEDRSGTVHAAIGSDGRFVLPPQNENFAILALTNTGEALVDRPDVQGEATLRLQPWARISGTVTIGGKPAVNLRLQSYDPDESTPIQNEPRLVRRCFVKTDAEGRFELPHVMPGRLSFVEWVPNGVNRRIWPVIRGTVDVEAGRSYDLKIGASGRLVSGQLTLPRTDDWMIRKAEIVPRNARTDWPAKIGIELLEEGHFHAIDLPPGDYALRIALHEPPPPESCGWGRVLSEYIHDFSVPAGATASDPPLDLGRLESVLVDVRPLEVGDHAPDFTIKTLEGKELKLADFRGKYVLLDFWASWCAPCLAEMPNLQALQDQYAKDPRFVIIGLSLDDQPGPAASSVKALKLSWRQGLVGPDSPVVSAYGATAIPATFLIGPEGNILAKDLRGEKTKAALAEALKP
;
A
#
# COMPACT_ATOMS: atom_id res chain seq x y z
N MET A 1 -1.34 64.51 42.30
CA MET A 1 -0.81 63.79 43.48
C MET A 1 -0.19 62.51 42.94
N VAL A 2 1.05 62.55 42.43
CA VAL A 2 2.35 62.44 43.16
C VAL A 2 2.42 61.09 43.89
N GLY A 3 3.38 60.19 43.73
CA GLY A 3 4.70 60.17 43.08
C GLY A 3 5.49 59.04 43.76
N GLN A 4 6.08 58.12 42.97
CA GLN A 4 7.52 57.83 42.91
C GLN A 4 8.23 57.30 44.18
N THR A 5 8.84 56.10 44.03
CA THR A 5 10.22 55.68 44.43
C THR A 5 10.63 55.73 45.92
N ALA A 6 11.55 54.94 46.47
CA ALA A 6 12.30 53.72 46.16
C ALA A 6 13.24 53.48 47.37
N ALA A 7 13.75 52.24 47.54
CA ALA A 7 15.09 51.91 48.08
C ALA A 7 15.37 52.14 49.60
N HIS A 8 16.17 51.37 50.34
CA HIS A 8 17.03 50.19 50.11
C HIS A 8 17.57 49.71 51.50
N PHE A 9 17.75 48.39 51.69
CA PHE A 9 18.91 47.69 52.31
C PHE A 9 19.23 47.86 53.82
N LEU A 10 19.77 46.91 54.62
CA LEU A 10 20.22 45.51 54.52
C LEU A 10 20.67 45.04 55.94
N TRP A 11 21.05 43.75 56.07
CA TRP A 11 21.93 43.06 57.06
C TRP A 11 21.28 42.30 58.24
N LEU A 12 21.71 41.10 58.68
CA LEU A 12 22.53 39.95 58.20
C LEU A 12 22.53 38.90 59.37
N ILE A 13 22.80 37.59 59.19
CA ILE A 13 24.02 36.82 59.62
C ILE A 13 23.61 35.32 59.75
N THR A 14 24.00 34.38 58.84
CA THR A 14 25.14 33.39 58.83
C THR A 14 24.93 32.11 59.69
N PHE A 15 25.37 30.85 59.43
CA PHE A 15 26.39 30.13 58.60
C PHE A 15 25.93 28.62 58.51
N GLY A 16 26.03 27.83 57.42
CA GLY A 16 27.19 27.06 56.89
C GLY A 16 26.75 25.67 56.33
N LEU A 17 26.90 25.40 55.01
CA LEU A 17 27.86 24.47 54.32
C LEU A 17 27.40 22.99 54.24
N CYS A 18 27.45 22.22 53.12
CA CYS A 18 27.96 22.42 51.76
C CYS A 18 27.50 21.25 50.81
N LEU A 19 27.53 21.53 49.48
CA LEU A 19 27.53 20.63 48.29
C LEU A 19 26.17 19.99 47.87
N SER A 20 25.73 20.02 46.61
CA SER A 20 26.28 20.54 45.34
C SER A 20 25.24 20.46 44.20
N ASN A 21 25.24 21.45 43.32
CA ASN A 21 24.76 21.47 41.92
C ASN A 21 23.31 21.03 41.59
N ARG A 22 22.41 22.02 41.53
CA ARG A 22 21.43 22.10 40.44
C ARG A 22 21.69 23.38 39.65
N ALA A 23 22.46 23.25 38.58
CA ALA A 23 22.39 24.22 37.50
C ALA A 23 20.95 24.18 36.97
N VAL A 24 20.21 25.25 37.21
CA VAL A 24 19.02 25.56 36.42
C VAL A 24 19.57 25.88 35.03
N ALA A 25 19.43 24.94 34.09
CA ALA A 25 19.66 25.24 32.69
C ALA A 25 18.57 26.24 32.27
N THR A 26 18.94 27.51 32.18
CA THR A 26 18.21 28.50 31.38
C THR A 26 18.17 28.00 29.95
N ALA A 27 16.97 27.86 29.38
CA ALA A 27 16.77 27.53 27.97
C ALA A 27 17.53 28.55 27.09
N PRO A 28 18.24 28.14 26.03
CA PRO A 28 18.86 29.08 25.10
C PRO A 28 17.78 29.84 24.32
N ASP A 29 17.99 31.14 24.10
CA ASP A 29 17.06 32.01 23.37
C ASP A 29 16.75 31.48 21.95
N ALA A 30 15.47 31.47 21.56
CA ALA A 30 15.05 31.17 20.19
C ALA A 30 15.51 32.29 19.24
N LEU A 31 16.58 32.05 18.48
CA LEU A 31 17.10 33.04 17.52
C LEU A 31 16.17 33.20 16.31
N PRO A 32 15.80 34.43 15.91
CA PRO A 32 15.10 34.67 14.64
C PRO A 32 15.94 34.17 13.47
N GLN A 33 15.31 33.43 12.56
CA GLN A 33 15.95 32.87 11.39
C GLN A 33 15.50 33.63 10.14
N THR A 34 16.43 33.79 9.19
CA THR A 34 16.14 34.39 7.88
C THR A 34 16.30 33.35 6.79
N LEU A 35 15.25 33.14 5.99
CA LEU A 35 15.35 32.37 4.75
C LEU A 35 15.32 33.33 3.56
N ARG A 36 16.35 33.27 2.73
CA ARG A 36 16.42 33.98 1.46
C ARG A 36 16.01 33.06 0.32
N VAL A 37 15.01 33.45 -0.47
CA VAL A 37 14.58 32.71 -1.65
C VAL A 37 14.81 33.56 -2.88
N GLU A 38 15.51 33.01 -3.88
CA GLU A 38 15.79 33.67 -5.15
C GLU A 38 14.93 33.08 -6.26
N ALA A 39 14.23 33.94 -7.00
CA ALA A 39 13.57 33.62 -8.26
C ALA A 39 14.46 34.08 -9.42
N ARG A 40 14.92 33.12 -10.23
CA ARG A 40 15.69 33.39 -11.45
C ARG A 40 15.06 32.73 -12.65
N ASP A 41 15.08 33.41 -13.79
CA ASP A 41 14.58 32.86 -15.04
C ASP A 41 15.44 31.65 -15.47
N LEU A 42 14.78 30.54 -15.82
CA LEU A 42 15.43 29.26 -16.11
C LEU A 42 16.42 29.33 -17.28
N ILE A 43 16.18 30.22 -18.25
CA ILE A 43 16.98 30.32 -19.48
C ILE A 43 18.06 31.40 -19.35
N THR A 44 17.67 32.58 -18.89
CA THR A 44 18.51 33.78 -18.86
C THR A 44 19.23 34.01 -17.54
N ASP A 45 18.85 33.28 -16.48
CA ASP A 45 19.34 33.45 -15.10
C ASP A 45 19.10 34.85 -14.49
N ALA A 46 18.31 35.68 -15.18
CA ALA A 46 17.94 37.02 -14.75
C ALA A 46 17.00 36.97 -13.53
N PRO A 47 17.10 37.93 -12.61
CA PRO A 47 16.22 38.00 -11.44
C PRO A 47 14.77 38.27 -11.84
N VAL A 48 13.82 37.56 -11.20
CA VAL A 48 12.39 37.68 -11.50
C VAL A 48 11.63 38.30 -10.33
N LYS A 49 11.10 39.50 -10.54
CA LYS A 49 10.32 40.25 -9.55
C LYS A 49 8.87 39.77 -9.48
N GLY A 50 8.26 39.83 -8.28
CA GLY A 50 6.83 39.59 -8.09
C GLY A 50 6.42 38.12 -8.09
N VAL A 51 7.36 37.21 -7.83
CA VAL A 51 7.05 35.81 -7.54
C VAL A 51 6.63 35.73 -6.08
N VAL A 52 5.42 35.22 -5.83
CA VAL A 52 4.85 35.05 -4.50
C VAL A 52 5.27 33.69 -3.97
N PHE A 53 6.06 33.70 -2.90
CA PHE A 53 6.47 32.51 -2.19
C PHE A 53 5.65 32.32 -0.91
N LYS A 54 5.10 31.12 -0.72
CA LYS A 54 4.41 30.74 0.53
C LYS A 54 5.17 29.62 1.21
N LEU A 55 5.73 29.91 2.37
CA LEU A 55 6.42 28.95 3.23
C LEU A 55 5.43 28.37 4.25
N SER A 56 5.32 27.05 4.29
CA SER A 56 4.55 26.29 5.27
C SER A 56 5.47 25.40 6.09
N VAL A 57 5.27 25.37 7.41
CA VAL A 57 6.05 24.56 8.36
C VAL A 57 5.11 23.71 9.20
N GLY A 58 5.49 22.45 9.48
CA GLY A 58 4.68 21.50 10.25
C GLY A 58 4.07 22.11 11.52
N GLY A 59 2.76 21.94 11.71
CA GLY A 59 2.01 22.56 12.81
C GLY A 59 1.23 23.83 12.45
N GLY A 60 1.16 24.22 11.18
CA GLY A 60 0.20 25.21 10.67
C GLY A 60 0.74 26.63 10.45
N MET A 61 2.03 26.88 10.68
CA MET A 61 2.65 28.17 10.37
C MET A 61 2.73 28.36 8.84
N LYS A 62 2.15 29.47 8.35
CA LYS A 62 2.16 29.86 6.94
C LYS A 62 2.61 31.31 6.83
N ILE A 63 3.69 31.55 6.09
CA ILE A 63 4.29 32.88 5.89
C ILE A 63 4.41 33.11 4.38
N GLU A 64 4.17 34.34 3.94
CA GLU A 64 4.23 34.72 2.53
C GLU A 64 5.22 35.87 2.34
N ALA A 65 6.02 35.80 1.28
CA ALA A 65 6.91 36.86 0.85
C ALA A 65 6.98 36.91 -0.68
N SER A 66 7.14 38.09 -1.26
CA SER A 66 7.28 38.26 -2.71
C SER A 66 8.71 38.65 -3.07
N SER A 67 9.18 38.22 -4.26
CA SER A 67 10.49 38.62 -4.75
C SER A 67 10.56 40.10 -5.14
N ASP A 68 11.62 40.77 -4.70
CA ASP A 68 11.96 42.14 -5.05
C ASP A 68 12.53 42.28 -6.47
N ALA A 69 13.05 43.47 -6.82
CA ALA A 69 13.64 43.73 -8.14
C ALA A 69 14.92 42.92 -8.42
N GLU A 70 15.57 42.39 -7.37
CA GLU A 70 16.73 41.50 -7.46
C GLU A 70 16.30 40.01 -7.47
N GLY A 71 14.99 39.75 -7.53
CA GLY A 71 14.44 38.40 -7.52
C GLY A 71 14.47 37.77 -6.13
N ILE A 72 14.65 38.54 -5.05
CA ILE A 72 14.84 38.02 -3.70
C ILE A 72 13.58 38.19 -2.86
N ALA A 73 13.07 37.10 -2.29
CA ALA A 73 12.09 37.09 -1.21
C ALA A 73 12.80 36.74 0.11
N ARG A 74 12.48 37.48 1.19
CA ARG A 74 13.07 37.27 2.52
C ARG A 74 11.96 36.88 3.48
N PHE A 75 12.16 35.77 4.19
CA PHE A 75 11.28 35.31 5.25
C PHE A 75 11.97 35.53 6.59
N GLU A 76 11.28 36.19 7.50
CA GLU A 76 11.65 36.25 8.92
C GLU A 76 10.69 35.35 9.69
N TYR A 77 11.24 34.41 10.46
CA TYR A 77 10.43 33.49 11.25
C TYR A 77 11.17 33.04 12.51
N THR A 78 10.40 32.61 13.49
CA THR A 78 10.90 32.04 14.75
C THR A 78 10.34 30.64 14.90
N PHE A 79 11.21 29.65 15.11
CA PHE A 79 10.75 28.30 15.40
C PHE A 79 10.27 28.17 16.84
N PRO A 80 9.19 27.43 17.08
CA PRO A 80 8.97 26.85 18.40
C PRO A 80 10.12 25.84 18.67
N GLU A 81 10.80 25.92 19.82
CA GLU A 81 11.69 24.86 20.30
C GLU A 81 10.90 23.54 20.34
N ARG A 82 11.11 22.68 19.33
CA ARG A 82 10.55 21.33 19.30
C ARG A 82 11.60 20.39 18.75
N THR A 83 11.77 19.28 19.46
CA THR A 83 12.49 18.10 19.00
C THR A 83 11.51 17.20 18.24
N GLY A 84 11.52 17.32 16.91
CA GLY A 84 10.71 16.49 16.01
C GLY A 84 10.70 17.08 14.61
N GLY A 85 11.00 16.28 13.59
CA GLY A 85 11.25 16.76 12.23
C GLY A 85 10.06 17.52 11.62
N TYR A 86 10.20 18.82 11.35
CA TYR A 86 9.25 19.57 10.53
C TYR A 86 9.42 19.27 9.05
N SER A 87 8.33 19.04 8.30
CA SER A 87 8.40 19.24 6.86
C SER A 87 8.21 20.73 6.53
N PHE A 88 9.11 21.26 5.74
CA PHE A 88 9.01 22.58 5.12
C PHE A 88 8.53 22.42 3.69
N PHE A 89 7.55 23.23 3.34
CA PHE A 89 6.98 23.26 2.01
C PHE A 89 6.92 24.70 1.55
N ILE A 90 7.56 25.01 0.41
CA ILE A 90 7.49 26.33 -0.18
C ILE A 90 6.92 26.24 -1.59
N THR A 91 5.92 27.05 -1.88
CA THR A 91 5.35 27.20 -3.23
C THR A 91 5.72 28.55 -3.80
N ALA A 92 6.01 28.60 -5.10
CA ALA A 92 6.22 29.82 -5.87
C ALA A 92 5.09 29.97 -6.90
N ARG A 93 4.34 31.06 -6.83
CA ARG A 93 3.26 31.38 -7.79
C ARG A 93 3.40 32.80 -8.31
N SER A 94 3.13 33.00 -9.59
CA SER A 94 3.03 34.32 -10.22
C SER A 94 2.18 34.21 -11.49
N ASN A 95 1.54 35.30 -11.89
CA ASN A 95 0.71 35.31 -13.09
C ASN A 95 1.59 35.09 -14.34
N GLY A 96 1.27 34.07 -15.13
CA GLY A 96 1.95 33.75 -16.38
C GLY A 96 3.26 32.95 -16.24
N LEU A 97 3.66 32.58 -15.02
CA LEU A 97 4.76 31.63 -14.78
C LEU A 97 4.23 30.24 -14.43
N VAL A 98 5.08 29.23 -14.59
CA VAL A 98 4.81 27.87 -14.11
C VAL A 98 4.75 27.89 -12.57
N PRO A 99 3.68 27.37 -11.93
CA PRO A 99 3.65 27.15 -10.49
C PRO A 99 4.71 26.12 -10.07
N LEU A 100 5.49 26.43 -9.04
CA LEU A 100 6.56 25.55 -8.56
C LEU A 100 6.44 25.29 -7.07
N ALA A 101 6.96 24.16 -6.61
CA ALA A 101 7.10 23.86 -5.20
C ALA A 101 8.46 23.22 -4.91
N ALA A 102 8.90 23.34 -3.66
CA ALA A 102 10.01 22.59 -3.11
C ALA A 102 9.67 22.14 -1.68
N ARG A 103 10.18 20.98 -1.28
CA ARG A 103 10.03 20.42 0.07
C ARG A 103 11.36 19.98 0.62
N TRP A 104 11.53 20.18 1.92
CA TRP A 104 12.62 19.62 2.69
C TRP A 104 12.12 19.25 4.09
N PHE A 105 12.84 18.39 4.79
CA PHE A 105 12.51 17.96 6.14
C PHE A 105 13.56 18.48 7.11
N GLN A 106 13.14 18.85 8.31
CA GLN A 106 14.01 19.14 9.44
C GLN A 106 14.54 17.80 9.95
N GLU A 107 15.85 17.67 9.93
CA GLU A 107 16.54 16.53 10.49
C GLU A 107 16.64 16.71 12.02
N SER A 108 16.55 15.61 12.77
CA SER A 108 16.42 15.55 14.23
C SER A 108 17.61 16.11 15.03
N SER A 109 18.52 16.88 14.42
CA SER A 109 19.73 17.40 15.08
C SER A 109 20.31 18.71 14.56
N SER A 110 19.63 19.47 13.68
CA SER A 110 20.08 20.83 13.31
C SER A 110 18.91 21.82 13.30
N PRO A 111 19.03 23.00 13.94
CA PRO A 111 17.90 23.92 14.11
C PRO A 111 17.58 24.83 12.91
N THR A 112 18.23 24.73 11.75
CA THR A 112 18.05 25.72 10.67
C THR A 112 17.75 25.14 9.27
N PRO A 113 16.68 25.60 8.60
CA PRO A 113 16.50 25.49 7.14
C PRO A 113 17.71 26.02 6.40
N PRO A 114 17.90 25.66 5.12
CA PRO A 114 18.92 26.31 4.30
C PRO A 114 18.71 27.83 4.30
N ASP A 115 19.75 28.59 4.58
CA ASP A 115 19.70 30.06 4.62
C ASP A 115 19.31 30.66 3.25
N ARG A 116 19.50 29.89 2.17
CA ARG A 116 19.23 30.26 0.78
C ARG A 116 18.56 29.14 -0.01
N LEU A 117 17.54 29.47 -0.77
CA LEU A 117 16.91 28.62 -1.79
C LEU A 117 16.90 29.31 -3.16
N LEU A 118 17.09 28.53 -4.22
CA LEU A 118 16.98 28.99 -5.60
C LEU A 118 15.79 28.30 -6.27
N PHE A 119 14.89 29.11 -6.82
CA PHE A 119 13.82 28.69 -7.72
C PHE A 119 14.15 29.14 -9.15
N GLN A 120 14.28 28.18 -10.05
CA GLN A 120 14.40 28.43 -11.48
C GLN A 120 12.99 28.51 -12.08
N VAL A 121 12.50 29.72 -12.33
CA VAL A 121 11.15 29.96 -12.86
C VAL A 121 11.17 30.00 -14.38
N GLU A 122 10.10 29.52 -15.01
CA GLU A 122 9.92 29.60 -16.46
C GLU A 122 8.50 30.08 -16.80
N LYS A 123 8.32 30.61 -18.01
CA LYS A 123 7.02 31.08 -18.48
C LYS A 123 6.04 29.92 -18.64
N GLY A 124 4.82 30.10 -18.14
CA GLY A 124 3.74 29.15 -18.34
C GLY A 124 3.17 29.24 -19.76
N THR A 125 3.05 28.09 -20.41
CA THR A 125 2.28 27.90 -21.64
C THR A 125 0.82 27.57 -21.31
N THR A 126 -0.04 27.68 -22.33
CA THR A 126 -1.47 27.37 -22.22
C THR A 126 -1.77 26.04 -22.89
N ILE A 127 -2.62 25.26 -22.24
CA ILE A 127 -3.26 24.07 -22.79
C ILE A 127 -4.78 24.23 -22.71
N GLY A 128 -5.50 23.45 -23.51
CA GLY A 128 -6.96 23.40 -23.47
C GLY A 128 -7.53 22.30 -24.34
N GLY A 129 -8.86 22.28 -24.40
CA GLY A 129 -9.59 21.31 -25.20
C GLY A 129 -11.10 21.43 -24.98
N ARG A 130 -11.80 20.36 -25.35
CA ARG A 130 -13.27 20.24 -25.23
C ARG A 130 -13.66 19.00 -24.44
N VAL A 131 -14.72 19.10 -23.65
CA VAL A 131 -15.39 17.95 -23.04
C VAL A 131 -16.73 17.74 -23.74
N LEU A 132 -16.92 16.56 -24.30
CA LEU A 132 -18.14 16.16 -25.00
C LEU A 132 -18.74 14.92 -24.34
N ASP A 133 -20.03 14.70 -24.53
CA ASP A 133 -20.66 13.41 -24.23
C ASP A 133 -20.37 12.37 -25.34
N GLN A 134 -20.89 11.17 -25.14
CA GLN A 134 -20.81 10.04 -26.07
C GLN A 134 -21.40 10.33 -27.46
N ASP A 135 -22.39 11.22 -27.54
CA ASP A 135 -23.07 11.62 -28.77
C ASP A 135 -22.38 12.84 -29.43
N GLY A 136 -21.31 13.35 -28.82
CA GLY A 136 -20.53 14.48 -29.31
C GLY A 136 -21.09 15.86 -28.94
N GLN A 137 -22.08 15.93 -28.04
CA GLN A 137 -22.60 17.19 -27.54
C GLN A 137 -21.66 17.79 -26.48
N PRO A 138 -21.49 19.12 -26.43
CA PRO A 138 -20.64 19.76 -25.44
C PRO A 138 -21.23 19.67 -24.03
N LEU A 139 -20.39 19.31 -23.05
CA LEU A 139 -20.78 19.26 -21.64
C LEU A 139 -20.39 20.55 -20.93
N SER A 140 -21.38 21.34 -20.52
CA SER A 140 -21.17 22.59 -19.78
C SER A 140 -21.06 22.35 -18.28
N GLY A 141 -20.08 22.99 -17.63
CA GLY A 141 -19.86 22.86 -16.19
C GLY A 141 -19.16 21.56 -15.76
N ALA A 142 -18.82 20.68 -16.70
CA ALA A 142 -17.92 19.55 -16.47
C ALA A 142 -16.59 20.07 -15.92
N VAL A 143 -15.98 19.32 -15.01
CA VAL A 143 -14.73 19.71 -14.37
C VAL A 143 -13.58 18.94 -15.01
N VAL A 144 -12.61 19.66 -15.53
CA VAL A 144 -11.34 19.12 -16.03
C VAL A 144 -10.28 19.27 -14.95
N VAL A 145 -9.59 18.18 -14.66
CA VAL A 145 -8.52 18.08 -13.68
C VAL A 145 -7.18 17.97 -14.41
N VAL A 146 -6.24 18.85 -14.09
CA VAL A 146 -4.92 18.93 -14.72
C VAL A 146 -3.82 18.63 -13.70
N SER A 147 -2.89 17.74 -14.10
CA SER A 147 -1.67 17.41 -13.37
C SER A 147 -0.48 17.55 -14.32
N VAL A 148 0.62 18.16 -13.86
CA VAL A 148 1.82 18.37 -14.68
C VAL A 148 3.04 17.85 -13.93
N LYS A 149 3.84 17.01 -14.62
CA LYS A 149 5.10 16.48 -14.10
C LYS A 149 6.26 17.12 -14.84
N LYS A 150 7.20 17.66 -14.07
CA LYS A 150 8.52 18.07 -14.55
C LYS A 150 9.50 18.10 -13.37
N GLY A 151 10.60 17.36 -13.49
CA GLY A 151 11.76 17.47 -12.61
C GLY A 151 12.75 18.54 -13.07
N TYR A 152 13.47 19.15 -12.13
CA TYR A 152 14.54 20.12 -12.44
C TYR A 152 15.88 19.56 -11.96
N PRO A 153 16.77 19.07 -12.86
CA PRO A 153 17.98 18.33 -12.47
C PRO A 153 18.96 19.05 -11.53
N ARG A 154 18.89 20.39 -11.45
CA ARG A 154 19.82 21.22 -10.66
C ARG A 154 19.19 21.81 -9.39
N SER A 155 17.93 21.50 -9.08
CA SER A 155 17.26 21.98 -7.87
C SER A 155 16.36 20.90 -7.28
N LYS A 156 15.90 21.09 -6.03
CA LYS A 156 14.90 20.21 -5.41
C LYS A 156 13.46 20.65 -5.71
N GLN A 157 13.27 21.51 -6.71
CA GLN A 157 11.96 22.03 -7.08
C GLN A 157 11.25 21.09 -8.06
N TRP A 158 9.93 21.17 -8.13
CA TRP A 158 9.08 20.54 -9.15
C TRP A 158 7.88 21.43 -9.46
N VAL A 159 7.09 21.06 -10.47
CA VAL A 159 5.87 21.78 -10.85
C VAL A 159 4.74 21.56 -9.84
N ASP A 160 4.22 22.65 -9.27
CA ASP A 160 3.10 22.65 -8.31
C ASP A 160 1.73 22.72 -8.99
N VAL A 161 1.51 21.83 -9.96
CA VAL A 161 0.22 21.65 -10.64
C VAL A 161 -0.20 20.22 -10.39
N ASN A 162 -0.88 20.01 -9.27
CA ASN A 162 -1.37 18.70 -8.84
C ASN A 162 -2.89 18.76 -8.69
N TYR A 163 -3.61 18.18 -9.65
CA TYR A 163 -5.06 18.10 -9.69
C TYR A 163 -5.79 19.47 -9.69
N GLU A 164 -5.26 20.45 -10.43
CA GLU A 164 -5.94 21.75 -10.62
C GLU A 164 -7.26 21.55 -11.38
N SER A 165 -8.36 22.11 -10.87
CA SER A 165 -9.72 21.89 -11.39
C SER A 165 -10.25 23.09 -12.17
N ILE A 166 -10.70 22.85 -13.41
CA ILE A 166 -11.20 23.87 -14.36
C ILE A 166 -12.60 23.48 -14.81
N LYS A 167 -13.58 24.38 -14.72
CA LYS A 167 -14.92 24.14 -15.26
C LYS A 167 -14.97 24.46 -16.75
N THR A 168 -15.67 23.63 -17.53
CA THR A 168 -15.95 23.91 -18.93
C THR A 168 -17.00 25.00 -19.11
N ASP A 169 -16.89 25.75 -20.19
CA ASP A 169 -17.89 26.73 -20.61
C ASP A 169 -19.13 26.08 -21.27
N ALA A 170 -20.06 26.90 -21.78
CA ALA A 170 -21.27 26.42 -22.46
C ALA A 170 -21.00 25.60 -23.75
N LYS A 171 -19.80 25.68 -24.33
CA LYS A 171 -19.36 24.93 -25.51
C LYS A 171 -18.48 23.73 -25.15
N GLY A 172 -18.38 23.43 -23.85
CA GLY A 172 -17.53 22.37 -23.33
C GLY A 172 -16.04 22.72 -23.33
N HIS A 173 -15.66 23.98 -23.59
CA HIS A 173 -14.26 24.37 -23.70
C HIS A 173 -13.64 24.61 -22.33
N TRP A 174 -12.36 24.28 -22.20
CA TRP A 174 -11.56 24.54 -21.01
C TRP A 174 -10.15 24.97 -21.40
N THR A 175 -9.52 25.77 -20.55
CA THR A 175 -8.13 26.24 -20.73
C THR A 175 -7.42 26.32 -19.38
N PHE A 176 -6.14 25.98 -19.36
CA PHE A 176 -5.28 26.13 -18.21
C PHE A 176 -3.94 26.75 -18.64
N THR A 177 -3.47 27.74 -17.88
CA THR A 177 -2.17 28.40 -18.09
C THR A 177 -1.27 28.10 -16.91
N GLY A 178 -0.02 27.73 -17.18
CA GLY A 178 0.95 27.35 -16.14
C GLY A 178 1.73 26.07 -16.45
N VAL A 179 1.70 25.60 -17.71
CA VAL A 179 2.39 24.37 -18.12
C VAL A 179 3.77 24.73 -18.68
N PRO A 180 4.86 24.04 -18.30
CA PRO A 180 6.18 24.24 -18.91
C PRO A 180 6.17 24.08 -20.44
N GLU A 181 7.13 24.72 -21.13
CA GLU A 181 7.32 24.51 -22.57
C GLU A 181 7.79 23.08 -22.89
N GLN A 182 8.43 22.40 -21.95
CA GLN A 182 8.83 20.99 -22.08
C GLN A 182 8.52 20.29 -20.75
N PRO A 183 7.28 19.80 -20.55
CA PRO A 183 6.93 18.98 -19.40
C PRO A 183 7.36 17.52 -19.63
N ASP A 184 7.65 16.79 -18.55
CA ASP A 184 7.89 15.34 -18.61
C ASP A 184 6.58 14.60 -18.91
N ALA A 185 5.48 15.06 -18.31
CA ALA A 185 4.12 14.62 -18.62
C ALA A 185 3.08 15.71 -18.31
N VAL A 186 2.00 15.72 -19.09
CA VAL A 186 0.76 16.47 -18.79
C VAL A 186 -0.37 15.47 -18.75
N GLU A 187 -1.04 15.39 -17.62
CA GLU A 187 -2.13 14.46 -17.40
C GLU A 187 -3.44 15.23 -17.24
N VAL A 188 -4.49 14.75 -17.90
CA VAL A 188 -5.78 15.41 -17.92
C VAL A 188 -6.90 14.38 -17.74
N ALA A 189 -7.86 14.70 -16.88
CA ALA A 189 -9.10 13.95 -16.73
C ALA A 189 -10.28 14.93 -16.72
N ALA A 190 -11.49 14.48 -17.05
CA ALA A 190 -12.70 15.28 -16.90
C ALA A 190 -13.76 14.50 -16.11
N TYR A 191 -14.65 15.16 -15.39
CA TYR A 191 -15.81 14.53 -14.78
C TYR A 191 -17.04 15.41 -14.84
N ASP A 192 -18.18 14.74 -14.81
CA ASP A 192 -19.51 15.31 -14.67
C ASP A 192 -20.32 14.36 -13.78
N TYR A 193 -21.22 14.88 -12.93
CA TYR A 193 -21.93 14.02 -11.99
C TYR A 193 -22.85 13.00 -12.67
N LEU A 194 -23.22 13.18 -13.94
CA LEU A 194 -24.05 12.26 -14.73
C LEU A 194 -23.24 11.49 -15.78
N HIS A 195 -22.04 11.99 -16.14
CA HIS A 195 -21.20 11.42 -17.17
C HIS A 195 -19.83 11.01 -16.64
N LEU A 196 -19.49 9.75 -16.86
CA LEU A 196 -18.30 9.10 -16.39
C LEU A 196 -17.19 9.14 -17.42
N THR A 197 -15.96 9.14 -16.93
CA THR A 197 -14.82 8.75 -17.74
C THR A 197 -14.90 7.25 -18.03
N GLU A 198 -14.39 6.83 -19.20
CA GLU A 198 -14.31 5.39 -19.55
C GLU A 198 -13.54 4.57 -18.49
N ASN A 199 -12.65 5.22 -17.73
CA ASN A 199 -11.99 4.66 -16.57
C ASN A 199 -12.74 5.02 -15.28
N ALA A 200 -13.32 4.01 -14.63
CA ALA A 200 -13.92 4.04 -13.29
C ALA A 200 -12.98 4.52 -12.14
N SER A 201 -11.71 4.82 -12.44
CA SER A 201 -10.73 5.32 -11.49
C SER A 201 -10.07 6.58 -12.04
N PHE A 202 -10.13 7.68 -11.28
CA PHE A 202 -9.55 8.99 -11.60
C PHE A 202 -8.01 9.02 -11.53
N GLN A 203 -7.35 8.02 -12.11
CA GLN A 203 -5.92 8.12 -12.36
C GLN A 203 -5.72 8.98 -13.60
N THR A 204 -5.18 10.17 -13.40
CA THR A 204 -4.73 11.05 -14.47
C THR A 204 -3.61 10.32 -15.23
N GLU A 205 -3.77 10.14 -16.54
CA GLU A 205 -2.76 9.54 -17.42
C GLU A 205 -2.16 10.62 -18.33
N PRO A 206 -0.90 10.49 -18.79
CA PRO A 206 -0.31 11.43 -19.73
C PRO A 206 -1.16 11.51 -21.00
N TYR A 207 -1.70 12.70 -21.29
CA TYR A 207 -2.47 12.93 -22.51
C TYR A 207 -1.52 12.99 -23.70
N LYS A 208 -1.76 12.16 -24.71
CA LYS A 208 -0.97 12.12 -25.94
C LYS A 208 -1.85 12.28 -27.17
N PRO A 209 -1.41 13.07 -28.17
CA PRO A 209 -0.20 13.90 -28.16
C PRO A 209 -0.40 15.21 -27.37
N LEU A 210 0.68 15.74 -26.77
CA LEU A 210 0.66 17.04 -26.09
C LEU A 210 0.31 18.20 -27.04
N SER A 211 0.60 18.06 -28.34
CA SER A 211 0.27 19.07 -29.35
C SER A 211 -1.23 19.36 -29.41
N ALA A 212 -2.08 18.34 -29.28
CA ALA A 212 -3.54 18.50 -29.31
C ALA A 212 -4.06 19.32 -28.11
N LEU A 213 -3.39 19.25 -26.97
CA LEU A 213 -3.71 20.11 -25.82
C LEU A 213 -3.26 21.56 -26.06
N ARG A 214 -2.14 21.76 -26.76
CA ARG A 214 -1.60 23.12 -27.01
C ARG A 214 -2.37 23.89 -28.07
N ASP A 215 -2.81 23.21 -29.11
CA ASP A 215 -3.63 23.82 -30.17
C ASP A 215 -5.13 23.84 -29.82
N GLY A 216 -5.53 23.23 -28.70
CA GLY A 216 -6.91 23.19 -28.21
C GLY A 216 -7.81 22.20 -28.96
N SER A 217 -7.24 21.34 -29.81
CA SER A 217 -7.98 20.29 -30.53
C SER A 217 -8.27 19.04 -29.70
N ALA A 218 -7.71 18.94 -28.50
CA ALA A 218 -7.97 17.84 -27.57
C ALA A 218 -9.46 17.71 -27.24
N VAL A 219 -9.96 16.46 -27.27
CA VAL A 219 -11.36 16.14 -26.97
C VAL A 219 -11.39 15.05 -25.91
N LEU A 220 -11.97 15.36 -24.76
CA LEU A 220 -12.30 14.42 -23.70
C LEU A 220 -13.76 14.00 -23.87
N ARG A 221 -14.04 12.70 -23.96
CA ARG A 221 -15.39 12.17 -24.09
C ARG A 221 -15.83 11.51 -22.79
N LEU A 222 -17.02 11.86 -22.32
CA LEU A 222 -17.64 11.25 -21.15
C LEU A 222 -18.87 10.43 -21.58
N GLN A 223 -19.03 9.25 -20.99
CA GLN A 223 -20.17 8.38 -21.25
C GLN A 223 -21.22 8.60 -20.17
N ARG A 224 -22.50 8.60 -20.53
CA ARG A 224 -23.58 8.71 -19.57
C ARG A 224 -23.64 7.46 -18.69
N GLY A 225 -23.58 7.64 -17.37
CA GLY A 225 -23.74 6.53 -16.43
C GLY A 225 -25.20 6.10 -16.26
N THR A 226 -25.42 4.91 -15.67
CA THR A 226 -26.71 4.54 -15.07
C THR A 226 -27.02 5.51 -13.94
N ILE A 227 -28.21 6.08 -13.94
CA ILE A 227 -28.58 7.12 -12.98
C ILE A 227 -28.93 6.49 -11.64
N ILE A 228 -28.32 6.95 -10.55
CA ILE A 228 -28.78 6.72 -9.19
C ILE A 228 -29.56 7.96 -8.75
N GLU A 229 -30.85 7.77 -8.51
CA GLU A 229 -31.72 8.74 -7.83
C GLU A 229 -31.79 8.36 -6.35
N GLY A 230 -31.09 9.12 -5.51
CA GLY A 230 -31.01 8.85 -4.08
C GLY A 230 -31.76 9.88 -3.25
N THR A 231 -32.16 9.51 -2.05
CA THR A 231 -32.64 10.44 -1.01
C THR A 231 -31.92 10.17 0.30
N VAL A 232 -31.38 11.21 0.92
CA VAL A 232 -30.76 11.15 2.26
C VAL A 232 -31.84 11.41 3.31
N LEU A 233 -31.98 10.49 4.26
CA LEU A 233 -32.97 10.51 5.32
C LEU A 233 -32.29 10.52 6.69
N ALA A 234 -32.89 11.19 7.68
CA ALA A 234 -32.53 11.08 9.07
C ALA A 234 -33.04 9.75 9.68
N PRO A 235 -32.57 9.32 10.87
CA PRO A 235 -33.04 8.11 11.52
C PRO A 235 -34.56 8.05 11.76
N ASP A 236 -35.22 9.20 11.86
CA ASP A 236 -36.67 9.33 12.00
C ASP A 236 -37.43 9.36 10.66
N GLY A 237 -36.72 9.22 9.53
CA GLY A 237 -37.26 9.19 8.17
C GLY A 237 -37.44 10.56 7.51
N GLN A 238 -37.07 11.67 8.14
CA GLN A 238 -37.16 13.00 7.53
C GLN A 238 -36.04 13.23 6.50
N PRO A 239 -36.28 13.96 5.40
CA PRO A 239 -35.24 14.28 4.43
C PRO A 239 -34.16 15.20 5.02
N VAL A 240 -32.90 14.95 4.66
CA VAL A 240 -31.74 15.74 5.13
C VAL A 240 -31.22 16.60 3.98
N ALA A 241 -31.53 17.89 4.03
CA ALA A 241 -31.08 18.86 3.03
C ALA A 241 -29.59 19.22 3.20
N GLY A 242 -28.89 19.41 2.08
CA GLY A 242 -27.49 19.84 2.07
C GLY A 242 -26.49 18.79 2.58
N ALA A 243 -26.90 17.55 2.74
CA ALA A 243 -26.02 16.43 3.08
C ALA A 243 -25.00 16.23 1.96
N GLU A 244 -23.73 16.06 2.32
CA GLU A 244 -22.63 15.81 1.40
C GLU A 244 -22.56 14.32 1.08
N VAL A 245 -22.86 13.96 -0.17
CA VAL A 245 -22.83 12.59 -0.67
C VAL A 245 -21.59 12.42 -1.54
N SER A 246 -20.71 11.53 -1.12
CA SER A 246 -19.58 11.05 -1.92
C SER A 246 -19.90 9.68 -2.49
N TYR A 247 -19.24 9.31 -3.58
CA TYR A 247 -19.28 7.94 -4.07
C TYR A 247 -17.87 7.42 -4.37
N GLY A 248 -17.69 6.13 -4.13
CA GLY A 248 -16.50 5.38 -4.49
C GLY A 248 -16.86 4.17 -5.35
N GLU A 249 -15.94 3.82 -6.23
CA GLU A 249 -16.01 2.61 -7.03
C GLU A 249 -15.10 1.54 -6.41
N GLY A 250 -15.67 0.55 -5.73
CA GLY A 250 -14.93 -0.64 -5.30
C GLY A 250 -14.15 -0.52 -3.99
N ARG A 251 -12.82 -0.69 -4.05
CA ARG A 251 -11.88 -0.74 -2.90
C ARG A 251 -11.34 0.63 -2.47
N GLY A 252 -11.96 1.74 -2.85
CA GLY A 252 -11.41 3.04 -2.51
C GLY A 252 -12.39 4.19 -2.65
N TYR A 253 -12.63 4.88 -1.54
CA TYR A 253 -13.12 6.27 -1.50
C TYR A 253 -11.91 7.21 -1.54
N ALA A 254 -11.24 7.28 -2.69
CA ALA A 254 -10.25 8.33 -2.95
C ALA A 254 -10.94 9.39 -3.80
N ASN A 255 -11.64 10.31 -3.14
CA ASN A 255 -12.44 11.33 -3.81
C ASN A 255 -11.55 12.24 -4.66
N ALA A 256 -11.62 12.09 -5.98
CA ALA A 256 -11.21 13.12 -6.95
C ALA A 256 -12.39 13.98 -7.41
N ILE A 257 -13.63 13.54 -7.17
CA ILE A 257 -14.85 14.32 -7.37
C ILE A 257 -15.28 14.89 -6.00
N PRO A 258 -15.54 16.21 -5.90
CA PRO A 258 -16.16 16.81 -4.73
C PRO A 258 -17.49 16.12 -4.36
N PRO A 259 -17.86 16.07 -3.08
CA PRO A 259 -19.17 15.56 -2.70
C PRO A 259 -20.28 16.44 -3.31
N LEU A 260 -21.33 15.78 -3.80
CA LEU A 260 -22.55 16.45 -4.20
C LEU A 260 -23.38 16.78 -2.94
N LYS A 261 -24.22 17.81 -3.01
CA LYS A 261 -25.12 18.18 -1.91
C LYS A 261 -26.54 17.77 -2.25
N SER A 262 -27.23 17.16 -1.29
CA SER A 262 -28.66 16.90 -1.43
C SER A 262 -29.48 18.19 -1.50
N ASP A 263 -30.59 18.14 -2.22
CA ASP A 263 -31.54 19.25 -2.32
C ASP A 263 -32.39 19.43 -1.06
N ALA A 264 -33.38 20.34 -1.10
CA ALA A 264 -34.26 20.62 0.04
C ALA A 264 -35.10 19.41 0.48
N GLU A 265 -35.35 18.46 -0.42
CA GLU A 265 -36.06 17.21 -0.16
C GLU A 265 -35.09 16.05 0.11
N GLY A 266 -33.81 16.34 0.35
CA GLY A 266 -32.78 15.35 0.62
C GLY A 266 -32.36 14.55 -0.62
N ARG A 267 -32.80 14.92 -1.83
CA ARG A 267 -32.54 14.15 -3.04
C ARG A 267 -31.19 14.45 -3.65
N PHE A 268 -30.65 13.46 -4.32
CA PHE A 268 -29.46 13.60 -5.16
C PHE A 268 -29.53 12.74 -6.41
N THR A 269 -28.70 13.09 -7.39
CA THR A 269 -28.58 12.36 -8.65
C THR A 269 -27.12 12.23 -9.05
N LEU A 270 -26.72 11.03 -9.43
CA LEU A 270 -25.37 10.76 -9.92
C LEU A 270 -25.38 9.60 -10.93
N GLY A 271 -24.51 9.64 -11.94
CA GLY A 271 -24.34 8.60 -12.94
C GLY A 271 -23.20 7.67 -12.56
N ILE A 272 -23.47 6.37 -12.44
CA ILE A 272 -22.45 5.33 -12.15
C ILE A 272 -22.36 4.33 -13.30
N LYS A 273 -21.18 3.73 -13.47
CA LYS A 273 -20.94 2.73 -14.50
C LYS A 273 -21.91 1.56 -14.28
N PRO A 274 -22.70 1.16 -15.31
CA PRO A 274 -23.54 -0.03 -15.23
C PRO A 274 -22.70 -1.26 -14.88
N GLY A 275 -23.28 -2.24 -14.18
CA GLY A 275 -22.54 -3.45 -13.81
C GLY A 275 -21.66 -3.32 -12.57
N THR A 276 -21.72 -2.19 -11.87
CA THR A 276 -20.87 -1.94 -10.69
C THR A 276 -21.67 -1.91 -9.39
N VAL A 277 -20.96 -2.04 -8.26
CA VAL A 277 -21.49 -1.68 -6.95
C VAL A 277 -20.92 -0.31 -6.60
N ALA A 278 -21.80 0.69 -6.56
CA ALA A 278 -21.50 2.01 -6.05
C ALA A 278 -21.50 1.94 -4.53
N THR A 279 -20.48 2.47 -3.87
CA THR A 279 -20.59 2.71 -2.43
C THR A 279 -20.72 4.20 -2.18
N LEU A 280 -21.86 4.56 -1.59
CA LEU A 280 -22.27 5.93 -1.32
C LEU A 280 -22.00 6.23 0.15
N VAL A 281 -21.43 7.40 0.43
CA VAL A 281 -21.15 7.86 1.78
C VAL A 281 -21.80 9.22 1.97
N ALA A 282 -22.62 9.37 3.00
CA ALA A 282 -23.32 10.61 3.31
C ALA A 282 -22.82 11.21 4.63
N HIS A 283 -22.60 12.53 4.63
CA HIS A 283 -22.24 13.34 5.79
C HIS A 283 -23.21 14.50 5.94
N ALA A 284 -23.67 14.75 7.16
CA ALA A 284 -24.46 15.94 7.48
C ALA A 284 -24.24 16.34 8.93
N PRO A 285 -24.21 17.65 9.25
CA PRO A 285 -24.11 18.12 10.63
C PRO A 285 -25.23 17.54 11.52
N GLY A 286 -24.88 17.15 12.74
CA GLY A 286 -25.79 16.55 13.72
C GLY A 286 -26.01 15.04 13.58
N PHE A 287 -25.39 14.39 12.59
CA PHE A 287 -25.57 12.95 12.33
C PHE A 287 -24.22 12.21 12.28
N GLY A 288 -24.25 10.92 12.57
CA GLY A 288 -23.13 10.03 12.26
C GLY A 288 -23.06 9.80 10.74
N PRO A 289 -21.86 9.58 10.16
CA PRO A 289 -21.72 9.31 8.74
C PRO A 289 -22.42 7.99 8.38
N SER A 290 -23.06 7.93 7.22
CA SER A 290 -23.72 6.73 6.72
C SER A 290 -23.02 6.20 5.47
N LEU A 291 -23.02 4.88 5.30
CA LEU A 291 -22.45 4.19 4.15
C LEU A 291 -23.46 3.17 3.63
N GLN A 292 -23.74 3.22 2.32
CA GLN A 292 -24.60 2.26 1.66
C GLN A 292 -23.98 1.79 0.34
N ARG A 293 -24.07 0.48 0.09
CA ARG A 293 -23.66 -0.13 -1.17
C ARG A 293 -24.89 -0.34 -2.03
N VAL A 294 -24.82 0.13 -3.27
CA VAL A 294 -25.93 0.12 -4.24
C VAL A 294 -25.45 -0.59 -5.49
N LYS A 295 -26.12 -1.68 -5.86
CA LYS A 295 -25.89 -2.34 -7.14
C LYS A 295 -26.47 -1.49 -8.27
N VAL A 296 -25.67 -1.27 -9.31
CA VAL A 296 -26.00 -0.37 -10.41
C VAL A 296 -26.38 -1.20 -11.63
N SER A 297 -27.68 -1.51 -11.73
CA SER A 297 -28.27 -2.29 -12.82
C SER A 297 -29.46 -1.55 -13.44
N GLY A 298 -29.61 -1.63 -14.76
CA GLY A 298 -30.68 -0.93 -15.51
C GLY A 298 -30.35 0.53 -15.85
N GLU A 299 -31.37 1.30 -16.26
CA GLU A 299 -31.20 2.71 -16.65
C GLU A 299 -31.22 3.68 -15.47
N THR A 300 -32.03 3.39 -14.45
CA THR A 300 -32.17 4.21 -13.24
C THR A 300 -32.38 3.33 -12.01
N VAL A 301 -31.60 3.59 -10.96
CA VAL A 301 -31.66 2.93 -9.66
C VAL A 301 -32.12 3.93 -8.61
N ARG A 302 -33.13 3.57 -7.84
CA ARG A 302 -33.62 4.39 -6.71
C ARG A 302 -33.11 3.84 -5.40
N THR A 303 -32.63 4.71 -4.52
CA THR A 303 -32.10 4.31 -3.21
C THR A 303 -32.40 5.34 -2.12
N TYR A 304 -32.34 4.90 -0.87
CA TYR A 304 -32.48 5.75 0.32
C TYR A 304 -31.28 5.52 1.22
N LEU A 305 -30.58 6.60 1.58
CA LEU A 305 -29.47 6.59 2.51
C LEU A 305 -29.95 7.15 3.84
N THR A 306 -30.11 6.28 4.83
CA THR A 306 -30.44 6.72 6.18
C THR A 306 -29.16 7.07 6.92
N MET A 307 -29.07 8.31 7.42
CA MET A 307 -27.98 8.80 8.27
C MET A 307 -27.93 8.01 9.58
N ASP A 308 -26.71 7.80 10.10
CA ASP A 308 -26.54 7.17 11.41
C ASP A 308 -26.83 8.17 12.54
N SER A 309 -27.16 7.65 13.72
CA SER A 309 -27.20 8.48 14.92
C SER A 309 -25.80 9.01 15.24
N ALA A 310 -25.69 10.26 15.69
CA ALA A 310 -24.42 10.83 16.11
C ALA A 310 -23.93 10.21 17.42
N HIS A 311 -22.70 9.70 17.44
CA HIS A 311 -22.03 9.20 18.63
C HIS A 311 -20.84 10.10 19.03
N SER A 312 -20.41 10.01 20.29
CA SER A 312 -19.25 10.76 20.78
C SER A 312 -18.02 9.86 20.83
N PHE A 313 -17.04 10.13 19.96
CA PHE A 313 -15.71 9.53 20.06
C PHE A 313 -14.78 10.47 20.82
N ARG A 314 -14.41 10.10 22.05
CA ARG A 314 -13.64 10.95 22.95
C ARG A 314 -12.55 10.17 23.68
N GLY A 315 -11.54 10.90 24.13
CA GLY A 315 -10.50 10.30 24.94
C GLY A 315 -9.52 11.32 25.49
N ARG A 316 -8.52 10.79 26.18
CA ARG A 316 -7.40 11.53 26.77
C ARG A 316 -6.08 10.91 26.34
N VAL A 317 -5.16 11.75 25.87
CA VAL A 317 -3.80 11.36 25.50
C VAL A 317 -2.85 11.70 26.66
N VAL A 318 -2.06 10.71 27.08
CA VAL A 318 -1.14 10.83 28.21
C VAL A 318 0.23 10.22 27.90
N ASP A 319 1.25 10.60 28.66
CA ASP A 319 2.55 9.92 28.66
C ASP A 319 2.52 8.65 29.55
N PRO A 320 3.60 7.83 29.60
CA PRO A 320 3.62 6.60 30.41
C PRO A 320 3.48 6.83 31.92
N SER A 321 3.70 8.06 32.41
CA SER A 321 3.47 8.42 33.81
C SER A 321 2.02 8.84 34.09
N GLY A 322 1.18 8.92 33.05
CA GLY A 322 -0.20 9.38 33.12
C GLY A 322 -0.36 10.92 33.01
N LYS A 323 0.72 11.65 32.71
CA LYS A 323 0.65 13.10 32.54
C LYS A 323 -0.04 13.44 31.22
N PRO A 324 -0.97 14.41 31.18
CA PRO A 324 -1.63 14.81 29.94
C PRO A 324 -0.70 15.38 28.89
N ILE A 325 -0.96 15.03 27.63
CA ILE A 325 -0.23 15.56 26.47
C ILE A 325 -1.14 16.52 25.71
N ALA A 326 -0.87 17.82 25.87
CA ALA A 326 -1.57 18.88 25.15
C ALA A 326 -1.10 18.98 23.70
N ARG A 327 -2.01 19.42 22.80
CA ARG A 327 -1.75 19.64 21.37
C ARG A 327 -1.28 18.40 20.59
N ALA A 328 -1.53 17.20 21.09
CA ALA A 328 -1.37 15.97 20.33
C ALA A 328 -2.35 15.98 19.14
N GLN A 329 -1.88 15.56 17.98
CA GLN A 329 -2.69 15.40 16.79
C GLN A 329 -3.34 14.03 16.82
N VAL A 330 -4.67 14.00 16.71
CA VAL A 330 -5.49 12.79 16.70
C VAL A 330 -6.18 12.74 15.35
N VAL A 331 -5.77 11.80 14.50
CA VAL A 331 -6.38 11.57 13.19
C VAL A 331 -7.32 10.38 13.33
N ALA A 332 -8.61 10.66 13.49
CA ALA A 332 -9.64 9.63 13.54
C ALA A 332 -10.21 9.40 12.14
N PHE A 333 -10.49 8.16 11.80
CA PHE A 333 -11.07 7.79 10.51
C PHE A 333 -11.98 6.58 10.64
N TRP A 334 -12.86 6.44 9.65
CA TRP A 334 -13.83 5.38 9.56
C TRP A 334 -13.96 4.94 8.11
N SER A 335 -13.93 3.63 7.88
CA SER A 335 -14.07 3.02 6.55
C SER A 335 -15.51 2.56 6.26
N GLY A 336 -16.37 2.48 7.28
CA GLY A 336 -17.72 1.89 7.22
C GLY A 336 -17.76 0.39 6.99
N LEU A 337 -16.60 -0.28 6.97
CA LEU A 337 -16.48 -1.72 6.91
C LEU A 337 -15.73 -2.16 8.17
N GLU A 338 -16.44 -2.81 9.08
CA GLU A 338 -15.88 -3.26 10.37
C GLU A 338 -14.62 -4.10 10.12
N GLY A 339 -13.56 -3.82 10.90
CA GLY A 339 -12.18 -4.39 10.81
C GLY A 339 -11.48 -4.36 9.46
N SER A 340 -11.96 -3.58 8.49
CA SER A 340 -11.20 -3.27 7.29
C SER A 340 -10.00 -2.34 7.60
N PRO A 341 -8.76 -2.64 7.15
CA PRO A 341 -7.65 -1.72 7.24
C PRO A 341 -7.84 -0.46 6.39
N ARG A 342 -7.27 0.67 6.83
CA ARG A 342 -7.22 1.96 6.10
C ARG A 342 -6.81 1.83 4.63
N SER A 343 -5.87 0.93 4.32
CA SER A 343 -5.31 0.73 2.99
C SER A 343 -6.21 -0.08 2.03
N SER A 344 -7.20 -0.80 2.56
CA SER A 344 -7.91 -1.81 1.78
C SER A 344 -9.17 -1.30 1.06
N PHE A 345 -9.82 -0.26 1.59
CA PHE A 345 -11.10 0.24 1.07
C PHE A 345 -11.25 1.78 1.01
N GLY A 346 -10.21 2.53 1.38
CA GLY A 346 -10.26 4.00 1.51
C GLY A 346 -10.91 4.49 2.82
N VAL A 347 -10.95 5.80 3.03
CA VAL A 347 -11.47 6.43 4.24
C VAL A 347 -12.82 7.11 3.93
N ALA A 348 -13.91 6.60 4.51
CA ALA A 348 -15.26 7.14 4.31
C ALA A 348 -15.51 8.41 5.14
N SER A 349 -14.97 8.47 6.35
CA SER A 349 -14.97 9.67 7.20
C SER A 349 -13.60 9.88 7.83
N ARG A 350 -13.16 11.14 7.92
CA ARG A 350 -11.89 11.52 8.56
C ARG A 350 -12.06 12.78 9.38
N GLN A 351 -11.55 12.75 10.61
CA GLN A 351 -11.43 13.92 11.46
C GLN A 351 -9.98 14.12 11.88
N GLN A 352 -9.55 15.39 11.87
CA GLN A 352 -8.26 15.79 12.43
C GLN A 352 -8.53 16.66 13.65
N LEU A 353 -8.24 16.10 14.83
CA LEU A 353 -8.48 16.70 16.12
C LEU A 353 -7.15 17.08 16.78
N THR A 354 -7.20 18.01 17.72
CA THR A 354 -6.05 18.40 18.53
C THR A 354 -6.43 18.37 20.00
N THR A 355 -5.61 17.76 20.84
CA THR A 355 -5.91 17.70 22.28
C THR A 355 -5.79 19.06 22.95
N ASN A 356 -6.67 19.32 23.93
CA ASN A 356 -6.59 20.49 24.80
C ASN A 356 -5.50 20.33 25.88
N ASP A 357 -5.40 21.29 26.81
CA ASP A 357 -4.37 21.29 27.87
C ASP A 357 -4.48 20.11 28.84
N ASP A 358 -5.68 19.52 28.98
CA ASP A 358 -5.93 18.30 29.76
C ASP A 358 -5.67 17.02 28.96
N GLY A 359 -5.14 17.13 27.74
CA GLY A 359 -4.89 16.02 26.82
C GLY A 359 -6.16 15.44 26.20
N ARG A 360 -7.31 16.11 26.32
CA ARG A 360 -8.61 15.59 25.85
C ARG A 360 -8.93 15.99 24.42
N PHE A 361 -9.64 15.11 23.72
CA PHE A 361 -10.21 15.33 22.39
C PHE A 361 -11.62 14.75 22.31
N GLU A 362 -12.43 15.26 21.38
CA GLU A 362 -13.78 14.75 21.12
C GLU A 362 -14.17 14.97 19.65
N TRP A 363 -14.84 13.98 19.06
CA TRP A 363 -15.61 14.06 17.83
C TRP A 363 -17.06 13.68 18.13
N LYS A 364 -17.97 14.66 18.03
CA LYS A 364 -19.37 14.55 18.47
C LYS A 364 -20.31 13.88 17.46
N GLU A 365 -19.86 13.73 16.23
CA GLU A 365 -20.60 13.19 15.09
C GLU A 365 -19.90 11.93 14.57
N ALA A 366 -19.36 11.15 15.51
CA ALA A 366 -18.67 9.91 15.19
C ALA A 366 -19.67 8.80 14.84
N PRO A 367 -19.27 7.81 14.03
CA PRO A 367 -20.05 6.60 13.82
C PRO A 367 -20.05 5.75 15.10
N GLY A 368 -21.06 4.90 15.29
CA GLY A 368 -21.20 4.12 16.53
C GLY A 368 -20.11 3.06 16.76
N LYS A 369 -19.48 2.56 15.69
CA LYS A 369 -18.45 1.52 15.74
C LYS A 369 -17.40 1.70 14.63
N GLY A 370 -16.25 1.05 14.79
CA GLY A 370 -15.22 0.95 13.77
C GLY A 370 -14.39 2.21 13.57
N VAL A 371 -14.29 3.09 14.58
CA VAL A 371 -13.39 4.25 14.52
C VAL A 371 -11.96 3.77 14.68
N GLN A 372 -11.13 4.13 13.71
CA GLN A 372 -9.69 3.91 13.72
C GLN A 372 -8.98 5.23 14.02
N VAL A 373 -7.89 5.20 14.76
CA VAL A 373 -7.19 6.43 15.17
C VAL A 373 -5.67 6.27 15.13
N ASP A 374 -5.02 7.29 14.56
CA ASP A 374 -3.58 7.51 14.66
C ASP A 374 -3.35 8.73 15.56
N VAL A 375 -2.50 8.60 16.58
CA VAL A 375 -2.17 9.69 17.49
C VAL A 375 -0.68 10.00 17.40
N SER A 376 -0.35 11.29 17.33
CA SER A 376 1.03 11.76 17.31
C SER A 376 1.20 13.01 18.17
N ALA A 377 2.34 13.12 18.83
CA ALA A 377 2.72 14.30 19.59
C ALA A 377 4.23 14.53 19.51
N VAL A 378 4.64 15.77 19.71
CA VAL A 378 6.07 16.13 19.71
C VAL A 378 6.77 15.47 20.88
N GLY A 379 7.94 14.86 20.62
CA GLY A 379 8.69 14.13 21.64
C GLY A 379 8.13 12.75 21.97
N PHE A 380 7.21 12.22 21.16
CA PHE A 380 6.62 10.88 21.32
C PHE A 380 6.62 10.10 20.00
N ALA A 381 6.58 8.77 20.11
CA ALA A 381 6.30 7.90 18.98
C ALA A 381 4.84 8.04 18.53
N VAL A 382 4.60 7.88 17.22
CA VAL A 382 3.25 7.79 16.67
C VAL A 382 2.67 6.45 17.09
N THR A 383 1.34 6.36 17.28
CA THR A 383 0.70 5.07 17.55
C THR A 383 0.62 4.23 16.28
N ASN A 384 0.63 2.89 16.44
CA ASN A 384 -0.04 2.05 15.44
C ASN A 384 -1.52 2.41 15.39
N THR A 385 -2.16 2.23 14.24
CA THR A 385 -3.60 2.50 14.10
C THR A 385 -4.39 1.69 15.13
N LEU A 386 -5.05 2.40 16.05
CA LEU A 386 -5.87 1.80 17.09
C LEU A 386 -7.31 1.71 16.60
N SER A 387 -7.99 0.58 16.83
CA SER A 387 -9.44 0.46 16.58
C SER A 387 -10.18 0.59 17.91
N LEU A 388 -10.98 1.65 18.06
CA LEU A 388 -11.62 2.04 19.31
C LEU A 388 -13.13 2.24 19.11
N ALA A 389 -13.92 1.90 20.13
CA ALA A 389 -15.38 2.07 20.10
C ALA A 389 -15.79 3.52 20.37
N SER A 390 -16.90 3.97 19.81
CA SER A 390 -17.50 5.25 20.20
C SER A 390 -18.24 5.13 21.54
N ASP A 391 -18.60 6.28 22.11
CA ASP A 391 -19.28 6.45 23.42
C ASP A 391 -18.51 5.97 24.65
N VAL A 392 -17.30 5.47 24.48
CA VAL A 392 -16.35 5.13 25.54
C VAL A 392 -15.34 6.27 25.70
N ASP A 393 -14.99 6.62 26.94
CA ASP A 393 -13.88 7.57 27.21
C ASP A 393 -12.56 6.79 27.24
N HIS A 394 -11.75 6.96 26.19
CA HIS A 394 -10.50 6.21 26.02
C HIS A 394 -9.31 6.92 26.67
N GLN A 395 -8.37 6.14 27.21
CA GLN A 395 -7.06 6.63 27.59
C GLN A 395 -6.00 6.08 26.63
N ILE A 396 -5.34 6.97 25.88
CA ILE A 396 -4.30 6.63 24.91
C ILE A 396 -2.95 7.03 25.47
N VAL A 397 -2.04 6.08 25.61
CA VAL A 397 -0.68 6.31 26.11
C VAL A 397 0.28 6.42 24.94
N LEU A 398 1.01 7.54 24.84
CA LEU A 398 2.08 7.69 23.87
C LEU A 398 3.43 7.32 24.50
N THR A 399 4.21 6.48 23.82
CA THR A 399 5.56 6.13 24.24
C THR A 399 6.57 7.15 23.72
N PRO A 400 7.73 7.30 24.38
CA PRO A 400 8.84 8.06 23.83
C PRO A 400 9.33 7.49 22.49
N PRO A 401 9.98 8.30 21.63
CA PRO A 401 10.61 7.83 20.41
C PRO A 401 11.73 6.83 20.71
N THR A 402 11.93 5.86 19.82
CA THR A 402 13.03 4.90 19.91
C THR A 402 14.33 5.59 19.57
N VAL A 403 15.29 5.57 20.49
CA VAL A 403 16.64 6.10 20.29
C VAL A 403 17.59 4.96 19.95
N ILE A 404 18.32 5.09 18.86
CA ILE A 404 19.26 4.09 18.36
C ILE A 404 20.63 4.76 18.29
N LYS A 405 21.57 4.26 19.08
CA LYS A 405 22.96 4.73 19.11
C LYS A 405 23.88 3.58 18.76
N GLY A 406 25.06 3.88 18.26
CA GLY A 406 26.02 2.83 18.00
C GLY A 406 27.40 3.31 17.63
N SER A 407 28.30 2.35 17.54
CA SER A 407 29.68 2.55 17.10
C SER A 407 29.95 1.68 15.88
N VAL A 408 30.68 2.21 14.91
CA VAL A 408 31.06 1.52 13.68
C VAL A 408 32.58 1.54 13.58
N VAL A 409 33.19 0.38 13.76
CA VAL A 409 34.65 0.23 13.75
C VAL A 409 35.08 -0.81 12.75
N ASP A 410 36.31 -0.70 12.29
CA ASP A 410 37.00 -1.79 11.59
C ASP A 410 37.22 -2.96 12.56
N ARG A 411 36.85 -4.18 12.14
CA ARG A 411 36.88 -5.37 13.01
C ARG A 411 38.29 -5.75 13.48
N GLU A 412 39.31 -5.53 12.67
CA GLU A 412 40.68 -5.98 12.94
C GLU A 412 41.46 -4.95 13.74
N THR A 413 41.36 -3.68 13.35
CA THR A 413 42.12 -2.57 13.95
C THR A 413 41.38 -1.92 15.11
N GLY A 414 40.05 -2.11 15.22
CA GLY A 414 39.20 -1.41 16.18
C GLY A 414 39.06 0.09 15.93
N GLN A 415 39.61 0.61 14.82
CA GLN A 415 39.56 2.03 14.51
C GLN A 415 38.15 2.45 14.05
N PRO A 416 37.65 3.63 14.49
CA PRO A 416 36.36 4.15 14.05
C PRO A 416 36.36 4.43 12.55
N LEU A 417 35.31 3.98 11.85
CA LEU A 417 35.18 4.24 10.42
C LEU A 417 34.70 5.67 10.18
N PRO A 418 35.41 6.47 9.37
CA PRO A 418 35.12 7.90 9.21
C PRO A 418 33.84 8.15 8.42
N ARG A 419 33.41 7.22 7.58
CA ARG A 419 32.17 7.30 6.79
C ARG A 419 31.48 5.94 6.67
N PHE A 420 30.16 5.94 6.79
CA PHE A 420 29.30 4.78 6.60
C PHE A 420 27.85 5.21 6.32
N SER A 421 27.04 4.33 5.74
CA SER A 421 25.61 4.49 5.51
C SER A 421 24.80 3.58 6.42
N LEU A 422 23.54 3.95 6.65
CA LEU A 422 22.60 3.24 7.53
C LEU A 422 21.28 2.99 6.78
N THR A 423 20.79 1.76 6.83
CA THR A 423 19.46 1.40 6.28
C THR A 423 18.64 0.72 7.35
N LEU A 424 17.38 1.12 7.54
CA LEU A 424 16.50 0.59 8.58
C LEU A 424 15.48 -0.35 7.94
N ALA A 425 15.26 -1.55 8.48
CA ALA A 425 14.14 -2.41 8.08
C ALA A 425 13.07 -2.40 9.15
N ALA A 426 11.80 -2.31 8.75
CA ALA A 426 10.65 -2.28 9.66
C ALA A 426 9.82 -3.56 9.55
N ALA A 427 9.46 -4.16 10.69
CA ALA A 427 8.38 -5.13 10.79
C ALA A 427 7.22 -4.47 11.54
N TRP A 428 6.10 -4.27 10.86
CA TRP A 428 5.00 -3.43 11.34
C TRP A 428 4.15 -4.13 12.39
N LYS A 429 3.92 -5.43 12.23
CA LYS A 429 3.21 -6.30 13.18
C LYS A 429 4.10 -7.43 13.65
N LEU A 430 3.65 -8.10 14.71
CA LEU A 430 4.29 -9.31 15.19
C LEU A 430 4.22 -10.41 14.10
N GLY A 431 5.38 -10.90 13.70
CA GLY A 431 5.54 -11.92 12.66
C GLY A 431 5.50 -11.39 11.21
N ASP A 432 5.29 -10.09 10.99
CA ASP A 432 5.54 -9.51 9.68
C ASP A 432 7.01 -9.72 9.28
N PRO A 433 7.28 -9.98 7.99
CA PRO A 433 8.64 -9.90 7.49
C PRO A 433 9.13 -8.47 7.59
N PHE A 434 10.42 -8.31 7.76
CA PHE A 434 11.02 -6.98 7.74
C PHE A 434 11.15 -6.48 6.31
N ILE A 435 10.77 -5.22 6.11
CA ILE A 435 10.85 -4.54 4.83
C ILE A 435 11.86 -3.41 4.97
N TRP A 436 12.96 -3.49 4.20
CA TRP A 436 14.00 -2.46 4.17
C TRP A 436 13.42 -1.13 3.70
N GLN A 437 13.44 -0.13 4.58
CA GLN A 437 13.05 1.24 4.32
C GLN A 437 14.27 1.95 3.75
N ARG A 438 14.28 2.15 2.44
CA ARG A 438 15.42 2.74 1.73
C ARG A 438 15.26 4.27 1.59
N ASP A 439 14.87 4.92 2.69
CA ASP A 439 14.73 6.38 2.79
C ASP A 439 16.10 7.01 3.15
N GLY A 440 16.57 7.98 2.37
CA GLY A 440 17.90 8.59 2.49
C GLY A 440 18.17 9.46 3.72
N ASP A 441 17.32 9.39 4.76
CA ASP A 441 17.44 10.21 5.97
C ASP A 441 18.40 9.62 7.03
N LEU A 442 18.69 8.32 6.96
CA LEU A 442 19.57 7.63 7.92
C LEU A 442 21.06 7.89 7.69
N ASP A 443 21.49 8.09 6.44
CA ASP A 443 22.89 8.33 6.07
C ASP A 443 23.47 9.62 6.66
N ARG A 444 22.61 10.62 6.95
CA ARG A 444 23.03 11.88 7.59
C ARG A 444 23.21 11.73 9.10
N ALA A 445 22.44 10.83 9.73
CA ALA A 445 22.63 10.49 11.14
C ALA A 445 23.90 9.66 11.40
N ALA A 446 24.33 8.90 10.38
CA ALA A 446 25.51 8.02 10.41
C ALA A 446 26.85 8.77 10.50
N ASN A 447 26.95 9.97 9.94
CA ASN A 447 28.25 10.61 9.68
C ASN A 447 28.53 11.89 10.50
N LYS A 448 27.89 12.05 11.67
CA LYS A 448 28.11 13.23 12.54
C LYS A 448 29.48 13.24 13.21
N ALA A 449 29.98 12.05 13.58
CA ALA A 449 31.30 11.87 14.17
C ALA A 449 31.87 10.52 13.71
N PRO A 450 33.19 10.41 13.48
CA PRO A 450 33.82 9.18 13.02
C PRO A 450 33.45 7.98 13.89
N GLY A 451 32.96 6.91 13.24
CA GLY A 451 32.64 5.63 13.85
C GLY A 451 31.52 5.66 14.87
N SER A 452 30.63 6.65 14.85
CA SER A 452 29.49 6.71 15.77
C SER A 452 28.25 7.28 15.12
N PHE A 453 27.09 6.77 15.52
CA PHE A 453 25.81 7.29 15.05
C PHE A 453 24.81 7.40 16.20
N GLU A 454 23.89 8.34 16.05
CA GLU A 454 22.72 8.48 16.88
C GLU A 454 21.54 8.89 16.01
N TYR A 455 20.50 8.07 16.05
CA TYR A 455 19.27 8.23 15.30
C TYR A 455 18.08 8.05 16.24
N THR A 456 16.99 8.75 15.96
CA THR A 456 15.76 8.67 16.76
C THR A 456 14.59 8.56 15.81
N THR A 457 13.76 7.54 15.99
CA THR A 457 12.58 7.29 15.17
C THR A 457 11.31 7.29 16.02
N SER A 458 10.27 7.93 15.47
CA SER A 458 8.91 7.94 16.02
C SER A 458 7.97 7.04 15.24
N ASN A 459 8.49 6.31 14.25
CA ASN A 459 7.69 5.45 13.38
C ASN A 459 7.24 4.19 14.16
N PRO A 460 5.95 3.80 14.09
CA PRO A 460 5.32 2.81 14.97
C PRO A 460 5.62 1.33 14.65
N ALA A 461 6.63 1.02 13.85
CA ALA A 461 6.99 -0.38 13.57
C ALA A 461 7.14 -1.19 14.87
N HIS A 462 6.72 -2.44 14.90
CA HIS A 462 6.82 -3.29 16.09
C HIS A 462 8.28 -3.69 16.40
N ARG A 463 9.09 -3.90 15.36
CA ARG A 463 10.53 -4.17 15.47
C ARG A 463 11.29 -3.52 14.33
N TYR A 464 12.56 -3.23 14.58
CA TYR A 464 13.50 -2.75 13.57
C TYR A 464 14.72 -3.68 13.40
N LEU A 465 15.32 -3.59 12.23
CA LEU A 465 16.73 -3.89 11.98
C LEU A 465 17.47 -2.64 11.52
N LEU A 466 18.78 -2.63 11.75
CA LEU A 466 19.68 -1.66 11.18
C LEU A 466 20.81 -2.35 10.40
N ARG A 467 21.00 -1.96 9.13
CA ARG A 467 22.14 -2.33 8.29
C ARG A 467 23.14 -1.18 8.26
N VAL A 468 24.42 -1.50 8.42
CA VAL A 468 25.54 -0.58 8.26
C VAL A 468 26.35 -0.98 7.04
N GLN A 469 26.71 -0.02 6.20
CA GLN A 469 27.60 -0.24 5.06
C GLN A 469 28.69 0.82 5.04
N ALA A 470 29.90 0.46 4.61
CA ALA A 470 31.00 1.39 4.45
C ALA A 470 31.83 1.02 3.22
N GLU A 471 32.45 2.02 2.59
CA GLU A 471 33.31 1.79 1.43
C GLU A 471 34.48 0.87 1.79
N GLY A 472 34.64 -0.22 1.05
CA GLY A 472 35.68 -1.22 1.28
C GLY A 472 35.40 -2.21 2.42
N TYR A 473 34.16 -2.26 2.92
CA TYR A 473 33.73 -3.20 3.95
C TYR A 473 32.48 -3.97 3.53
N LEU A 474 32.33 -5.19 4.05
CA LEU A 474 31.09 -5.95 3.95
C LEU A 474 29.98 -5.28 4.76
N PRO A 475 28.73 -5.28 4.27
CA PRO A 475 27.59 -4.79 5.04
C PRO A 475 27.32 -5.70 6.24
N GLU A 476 26.88 -5.11 7.34
CA GLU A 476 26.56 -5.80 8.60
C GLU A 476 25.18 -5.37 9.10
N ASP A 477 24.37 -6.34 9.52
CA ASP A 477 23.02 -6.13 10.03
C ASP A 477 22.99 -6.36 11.53
N SER A 478 22.18 -5.59 12.26
CA SER A 478 21.93 -5.83 13.68
C SER A 478 21.09 -7.09 13.91
N GLU A 479 20.95 -7.50 15.17
CA GLU A 479 19.80 -8.32 15.58
C GLU A 479 18.53 -7.46 15.63
N PRO A 480 17.32 -8.06 15.51
CA PRO A 480 16.06 -7.37 15.74
C PRO A 480 15.96 -6.71 17.11
N PHE A 481 15.43 -5.49 17.16
CA PHE A 481 15.14 -4.79 18.41
C PHE A 481 13.73 -4.18 18.42
N SER A 482 13.16 -4.02 19.62
CA SER A 482 11.81 -3.50 19.86
C SER A 482 11.73 -1.99 19.69
N THR A 483 10.51 -1.45 19.75
CA THR A 483 10.21 -0.01 19.65
C THR A 483 9.43 0.50 20.86
N ASP A 484 9.71 -0.08 22.03
CA ASP A 484 9.05 0.22 23.31
C ASP A 484 9.48 1.57 23.92
N GLY A 485 10.20 2.41 23.16
CA GLY A 485 10.75 3.69 23.62
C GLY A 485 12.06 3.56 24.40
N SER A 486 12.62 2.33 24.52
CA SER A 486 13.95 2.16 25.08
C SER A 486 15.05 2.65 24.12
N ALA A 487 16.20 3.01 24.70
CA ALA A 487 17.38 3.35 23.93
C ALA A 487 18.18 2.08 23.60
N HIS A 488 18.49 1.87 22.33
CA HIS A 488 19.28 0.74 21.86
C HIS A 488 20.70 1.19 21.54
N THR A 489 21.68 0.43 22.00
CA THR A 489 23.10 0.65 21.67
C THR A 489 23.62 -0.52 20.85
N LEU A 490 24.00 -0.26 19.60
CA LEU A 490 24.35 -1.27 18.61
C LEU A 490 25.82 -1.11 18.16
N PRO A 491 26.74 -1.99 18.61
CA PRO A 491 28.11 -2.00 18.11
C PRO A 491 28.21 -2.79 16.80
N PHE A 492 28.82 -2.18 15.78
CA PHE A 492 29.13 -2.80 14.50
C PHE A 492 30.64 -2.91 14.30
N ARG A 493 31.09 -4.05 13.77
CA ARG A 493 32.50 -4.37 13.55
C ARG A 493 32.68 -4.88 12.13
N LEU A 494 32.86 -3.93 11.23
CA LEU A 494 32.85 -4.19 9.80
C LEU A 494 34.12 -4.89 9.34
N ILE A 495 33.93 -5.85 8.43
CA ILE A 495 35.00 -6.67 7.86
C ILE A 495 35.48 -6.00 6.57
N LYS A 496 36.76 -5.65 6.47
CA LYS A 496 37.34 -5.18 5.21
C LYS A 496 37.19 -6.24 4.13
N SER A 497 36.79 -5.81 2.95
CA SER A 497 36.67 -6.69 1.78
C SER A 497 36.91 -5.92 0.50
N ALA A 498 37.36 -6.63 -0.54
CA ALA A 498 37.50 -6.04 -1.86
C ALA A 498 36.13 -5.65 -2.43
N PRO A 499 36.04 -4.53 -3.16
CA PRO A 499 34.82 -4.15 -3.88
C PRO A 499 34.58 -5.13 -5.03
N VAL A 500 33.32 -5.24 -5.46
CA VAL A 500 32.97 -6.04 -6.63
C VAL A 500 33.25 -5.21 -7.88
N ARG A 501 34.08 -5.72 -8.78
CA ARG A 501 34.51 -5.02 -9.99
C ARG A 501 34.08 -5.78 -11.22
N GLY A 502 33.87 -5.05 -12.30
CA GLY A 502 33.58 -5.68 -13.57
C GLY A 502 33.58 -4.73 -14.74
N VAL A 503 33.32 -5.31 -15.92
CA VAL A 503 33.15 -4.61 -17.18
C VAL A 503 31.83 -5.03 -17.82
N VAL A 504 31.09 -4.04 -18.33
CA VAL A 504 29.88 -4.22 -19.11
C VAL A 504 30.22 -4.04 -20.59
N LEU A 505 29.90 -5.06 -21.38
CA LEU A 505 30.16 -5.10 -22.81
C LEU A 505 28.83 -5.10 -23.58
N ASN A 506 28.72 -4.26 -24.60
CA ASN A 506 27.67 -4.30 -25.61
C ASN A 506 27.63 -5.67 -26.33
N PRO A 507 26.52 -6.00 -27.03
CA PRO A 507 26.42 -7.24 -27.79
C PRO A 507 27.54 -7.45 -28.84
N ASP A 508 28.11 -6.35 -29.37
CA ASP A 508 29.23 -6.37 -30.32
C ASP A 508 30.62 -6.54 -29.65
N GLY A 509 30.65 -6.64 -28.31
CA GLY A 509 31.87 -6.77 -27.51
C GLY A 509 32.56 -5.45 -27.17
N SER A 510 32.07 -4.31 -27.64
CA SER A 510 32.58 -2.99 -27.22
C SER A 510 32.15 -2.65 -25.79
N PRO A 511 32.90 -1.82 -25.03
CA PRO A 511 32.46 -1.41 -23.71
C PRO A 511 31.19 -0.55 -23.75
N ALA A 512 30.22 -0.85 -22.89
CA ALA A 512 29.05 0.01 -22.68
C ALA A 512 29.49 1.36 -22.08
N ARG A 513 28.76 2.45 -22.38
CA ARG A 513 29.16 3.81 -21.96
C ARG A 513 28.06 4.60 -21.25
N ASP A 514 26.97 3.91 -20.95
CA ASP A 514 25.75 4.44 -20.38
C ASP A 514 25.11 3.37 -19.50
N GLY A 515 24.16 3.80 -18.67
CA GLY A 515 23.43 2.89 -17.80
C GLY A 515 24.10 2.64 -16.45
N PHE A 516 23.55 1.66 -15.74
CA PHE A 516 23.89 1.37 -14.36
C PHE A 516 23.96 -0.13 -14.13
N VAL A 517 24.72 -0.50 -13.11
CA VAL A 517 24.83 -1.85 -12.60
C VAL A 517 24.23 -1.88 -11.19
N TYR A 518 23.24 -2.73 -10.97
CA TYR A 518 22.47 -2.84 -9.73
C TYR A 518 22.77 -4.17 -9.03
N VAL A 519 22.79 -4.15 -7.70
CA VAL A 519 22.76 -5.36 -6.88
C VAL A 519 21.32 -5.85 -6.76
N VAL A 520 21.11 -7.12 -7.04
CA VAL A 520 19.86 -7.85 -6.78
C VAL A 520 20.08 -8.66 -5.49
N PRO A 521 19.51 -8.22 -4.36
CA PRO A 521 19.73 -8.87 -3.06
C PRO A 521 18.98 -10.20 -2.96
N SER A 522 19.39 -11.05 -2.02
CA SER A 522 18.66 -12.28 -1.68
C SER A 522 17.88 -12.17 -0.37
N HIS A 523 16.88 -13.04 -0.22
CA HIS A 523 16.10 -13.15 1.01
C HIS A 523 16.86 -13.95 2.08
N ARG A 524 17.01 -13.42 3.29
CA ARG A 524 17.29 -14.23 4.48
C ARG A 524 15.98 -14.70 5.14
N ASP A 525 16.06 -15.51 6.20
CA ASP A 525 14.90 -15.93 7.04
C ASP A 525 14.05 -14.77 7.59
N GLY A 526 12.83 -14.57 7.06
CA GLY A 526 11.88 -13.56 7.57
C GLY A 526 12.13 -12.12 7.09
N TRP A 527 12.92 -11.95 6.02
CA TRP A 527 13.25 -10.65 5.43
C TRP A 527 12.73 -10.57 3.99
N ILE A 528 12.15 -9.42 3.60
CA ILE A 528 11.86 -9.13 2.19
C ILE A 528 12.87 -8.11 1.68
N ASP A 529 13.82 -8.57 0.85
CA ASP A 529 14.74 -7.73 0.10
C ASP A 529 14.70 -8.15 -1.38
N TYR A 530 14.41 -7.20 -2.29
CA TYR A 530 14.34 -7.45 -3.72
C TYR A 530 14.69 -6.20 -4.52
N LEU A 531 15.01 -6.38 -5.81
CA LEU A 531 15.04 -5.30 -6.78
C LEU A 531 13.72 -5.30 -7.56
N SER A 532 13.00 -4.16 -7.58
CA SER A 532 11.78 -4.02 -8.36
C SER A 532 12.07 -3.27 -9.65
N LEU A 533 11.63 -3.81 -10.78
CA LEU A 533 11.60 -3.14 -12.07
C LEU A 533 10.16 -2.81 -12.46
N ARG A 534 9.98 -1.62 -13.03
CA ARG A 534 8.73 -1.20 -13.66
C ARG A 534 8.98 -0.96 -15.13
N ASN A 535 8.29 -1.72 -15.99
CA ASN A 535 8.57 -1.77 -17.43
C ASN A 535 10.05 -2.02 -17.72
N ASP A 536 10.66 -2.95 -16.97
CA ASP A 536 12.07 -3.34 -17.07
C ASP A 536 13.08 -2.18 -16.89
N ASP A 537 12.69 -1.11 -16.19
CA ASP A 537 13.59 -0.06 -15.67
C ASP A 537 13.42 0.10 -14.16
N VAL A 538 14.46 0.60 -13.48
CA VAL A 538 14.42 0.94 -12.05
C VAL A 538 13.78 2.34 -11.89
N PRO A 539 12.62 2.46 -11.22
CA PRO A 539 11.97 3.75 -11.00
C PRO A 539 12.91 4.77 -10.37
N THR A 540 12.86 6.02 -10.82
CA THR A 540 13.76 7.09 -10.33
C THR A 540 13.67 7.30 -8.82
N GLU A 541 12.49 7.09 -8.23
CA GLU A 541 12.24 7.15 -6.78
C GLU A 541 12.92 6.02 -6.01
N ASP A 542 13.09 4.84 -6.62
CA ASP A 542 13.71 3.65 -6.01
C ASP A 542 15.24 3.61 -6.19
N ARG A 543 15.80 4.44 -7.09
CA ARG A 543 17.24 4.53 -7.35
C ARG A 543 18.02 5.06 -6.14
N SER A 544 17.43 5.91 -5.30
CA SER A 544 18.10 6.45 -4.10
C SER A 544 18.38 5.40 -3.03
N GLY A 545 17.69 4.26 -3.09
CA GLY A 545 17.73 3.23 -2.07
C GLY A 545 18.46 1.94 -2.42
N THR A 546 18.73 1.73 -3.72
CA THR A 546 19.28 0.48 -4.24
C THR A 546 20.79 0.58 -4.39
N VAL A 547 21.55 -0.46 -4.01
CA VAL A 547 23.00 -0.49 -4.25
C VAL A 547 23.26 -0.58 -5.75
N HIS A 548 23.89 0.45 -6.32
CA HIS A 548 24.18 0.53 -7.74
C HIS A 548 25.46 1.32 -8.04
N ALA A 549 25.97 1.18 -9.26
CA ALA A 549 27.11 1.93 -9.77
C ALA A 549 26.84 2.37 -11.21
N ALA A 550 27.25 3.59 -11.57
CA ALA A 550 27.25 4.04 -12.96
C ALA A 550 28.32 3.28 -13.77
N ILE A 551 28.00 3.00 -15.03
CA ILE A 551 28.95 2.39 -15.96
C ILE A 551 29.89 3.49 -16.49
N GLY A 552 31.20 3.32 -16.29
CA GLY A 552 32.22 4.24 -16.77
C GLY A 552 32.32 4.25 -18.30
N SER A 553 32.98 5.26 -18.87
CA SER A 553 33.16 5.37 -20.33
C SER A 553 33.99 4.24 -20.95
N ASP A 554 34.70 3.47 -20.12
CA ASP A 554 35.44 2.26 -20.49
C ASP A 554 34.66 0.96 -20.18
N GLY A 555 33.36 1.06 -19.88
CA GLY A 555 32.49 -0.05 -19.51
C GLY A 555 32.66 -0.56 -18.09
N ARG A 556 33.60 -0.03 -17.32
CA ARG A 556 33.87 -0.55 -15.97
C ARG A 556 32.90 -0.02 -14.93
N PHE A 557 32.66 -0.85 -13.92
CA PHE A 557 31.90 -0.47 -12.73
C PHE A 557 32.60 -0.98 -11.46
N VAL A 558 32.26 -0.33 -10.34
CA VAL A 558 32.73 -0.73 -9.01
C VAL A 558 31.54 -0.65 -8.06
N LEU A 559 31.15 -1.80 -7.52
CA LEU A 559 30.12 -1.92 -6.49
C LEU A 559 30.79 -2.13 -5.11
N PRO A 560 30.15 -1.69 -4.02
CA PRO A 560 30.64 -1.99 -2.68
C PRO A 560 30.65 -3.51 -2.41
N PRO A 561 31.49 -4.00 -1.48
CA PRO A 561 31.53 -5.41 -1.12
C PRO A 561 30.16 -5.96 -0.70
N GLN A 562 29.88 -7.23 -1.00
CA GLN A 562 28.60 -7.90 -0.71
C GLN A 562 28.84 -9.18 0.11
N ASN A 563 28.00 -9.42 1.12
CA ASN A 563 28.12 -10.50 2.12
C ASN A 563 27.23 -11.73 1.82
N GLU A 564 26.27 -11.61 0.91
CA GLU A 564 25.17 -12.56 0.68
C GLU A 564 25.25 -13.24 -0.69
N ASN A 565 24.39 -14.22 -0.95
CA ASN A 565 24.07 -14.60 -2.33
C ASN A 565 23.40 -13.39 -2.98
N PHE A 566 23.94 -12.89 -4.09
CA PHE A 566 23.34 -11.79 -4.83
C PHE A 566 23.54 -12.03 -6.32
N ALA A 567 22.70 -11.38 -7.11
CA ALA A 567 22.91 -11.25 -8.55
C ALA A 567 23.26 -9.79 -8.88
N ILE A 568 23.84 -9.57 -10.05
CA ILE A 568 24.06 -8.23 -10.59
C ILE A 568 23.26 -8.07 -11.87
N LEU A 569 22.57 -6.94 -11.99
CA LEU A 569 21.82 -6.55 -13.17
C LEU A 569 22.42 -5.29 -13.80
N ALA A 570 22.93 -5.37 -15.02
CA ALA A 570 23.28 -4.20 -15.83
C ALA A 570 22.11 -3.80 -16.72
N LEU A 571 21.76 -2.52 -16.73
CA LEU A 571 20.72 -1.94 -17.60
C LEU A 571 21.30 -0.75 -18.36
N THR A 572 21.22 -0.79 -19.70
CA THR A 572 21.68 0.29 -20.60
C THR A 572 20.64 0.58 -21.67
N ASN A 573 20.88 1.60 -22.51
CA ASN A 573 20.04 1.84 -23.68
C ASN A 573 20.18 0.75 -24.76
N THR A 574 21.28 0.00 -24.77
CA THR A 574 21.60 -1.01 -25.79
C THR A 574 21.19 -2.43 -25.39
N GLY A 575 21.00 -2.70 -24.10
CA GLY A 575 20.58 -4.01 -23.61
C GLY A 575 20.61 -4.16 -22.09
N GLU A 576 20.52 -5.41 -21.65
CA GLU A 576 20.56 -5.80 -20.25
C GLU A 576 21.51 -6.99 -20.02
N ALA A 577 22.02 -7.16 -18.81
CA ALA A 577 22.64 -8.42 -18.41
C ALA A 577 22.37 -8.74 -16.93
N LEU A 578 21.72 -9.87 -16.67
CA LEU A 578 21.59 -10.46 -15.33
C LEU A 578 22.61 -11.59 -15.14
N VAL A 579 23.45 -11.47 -14.11
CA VAL A 579 24.42 -12.50 -13.71
C VAL A 579 24.13 -12.93 -12.28
N ASP A 580 23.68 -14.17 -12.10
CA ASP A 580 23.55 -14.79 -10.78
C ASP A 580 24.92 -15.18 -10.24
N ARG A 581 25.17 -14.89 -8.94
CA ARG A 581 26.40 -15.20 -8.21
C ARG A 581 27.67 -14.80 -8.97
N PRO A 582 27.90 -13.49 -9.20
CA PRO A 582 29.07 -13.00 -9.92
C PRO A 582 30.37 -13.37 -9.19
N ASP A 583 31.47 -13.48 -9.95
CA ASP A 583 32.79 -13.63 -9.35
C ASP A 583 33.19 -12.35 -8.61
N VAL A 584 33.23 -12.44 -7.27
CA VAL A 584 33.60 -11.34 -6.37
C VAL A 584 35.10 -11.26 -6.07
N GLN A 585 35.89 -12.26 -6.48
CA GLN A 585 37.35 -12.27 -6.32
C GLN A 585 38.07 -11.78 -7.58
N GLY A 586 37.43 -11.93 -8.75
CA GLY A 586 37.90 -11.46 -10.06
C GLY A 586 37.20 -10.21 -10.60
N GLU A 587 37.33 -9.98 -11.92
CA GLU A 587 36.61 -8.92 -12.65
C GLU A 587 35.41 -9.56 -13.38
N ALA A 588 34.20 -9.27 -12.91
CA ALA A 588 32.97 -9.78 -13.50
C ALA A 588 32.77 -9.22 -14.93
N THR A 589 32.54 -10.08 -15.92
CA THR A 589 32.22 -9.64 -17.28
C THR A 589 30.73 -9.79 -17.55
N LEU A 590 30.03 -8.68 -17.74
CA LEU A 590 28.62 -8.65 -18.06
C LEU A 590 28.46 -8.38 -19.55
N ARG A 591 27.93 -9.36 -20.29
CA ARG A 591 27.66 -9.22 -21.73
C ARG A 591 26.19 -8.88 -21.92
N LEU A 592 25.92 -7.67 -22.39
CA LEU A 592 24.57 -7.19 -22.65
C LEU A 592 23.92 -8.05 -23.73
N GLN A 593 22.72 -8.50 -23.41
CA GLN A 593 21.75 -9.05 -24.34
C GLN A 593 20.91 -7.89 -24.89
N PRO A 594 20.68 -7.83 -26.21
CA PRO A 594 19.85 -6.77 -26.80
C PRO A 594 18.42 -6.84 -26.27
N TRP A 595 17.79 -5.68 -26.10
CA TRP A 595 16.39 -5.57 -25.71
C TRP A 595 15.47 -6.31 -26.68
N ALA A 596 14.52 -7.07 -26.15
CA ALA A 596 13.40 -7.57 -26.92
C ALA A 596 12.30 -6.50 -27.04
N ARG A 597 11.44 -6.65 -28.04
CA ARG A 597 10.26 -5.78 -28.25
C ARG A 597 9.00 -6.64 -28.30
N ILE A 598 7.96 -6.22 -27.61
CA ILE A 598 6.64 -6.85 -27.71
C ILE A 598 5.66 -5.81 -28.22
N SER A 599 5.03 -6.11 -29.34
CA SER A 599 3.81 -5.44 -29.78
C SER A 599 2.66 -6.44 -29.72
N GLY A 600 1.43 -5.97 -29.70
CA GLY A 600 0.30 -6.89 -29.77
C GLY A 600 -1.03 -6.21 -29.97
N THR A 601 -2.06 -7.02 -30.16
CA THR A 601 -3.46 -6.62 -30.23
C THR A 601 -4.29 -7.48 -29.29
N VAL A 602 -5.25 -6.87 -28.61
CA VAL A 602 -6.23 -7.55 -27.78
C VAL A 602 -7.62 -7.40 -28.38
N THR A 603 -8.32 -8.52 -28.56
CA THR A 603 -9.72 -8.56 -28.99
C THR A 603 -10.59 -9.32 -28.00
N ILE A 604 -11.81 -8.87 -27.79
CA ILE A 604 -12.83 -9.55 -26.96
C ILE A 604 -14.10 -9.66 -27.80
N GLY A 605 -14.59 -10.89 -28.00
CA GLY A 605 -15.77 -11.16 -28.83
C GLY A 605 -15.62 -10.63 -30.27
N GLY A 606 -14.41 -10.71 -30.83
CA GLY A 606 -14.10 -10.23 -32.18
C GLY A 606 -13.94 -8.71 -32.33
N LYS A 607 -14.05 -7.93 -31.24
CA LYS A 607 -13.87 -6.47 -31.25
C LYS A 607 -12.57 -6.06 -30.56
N PRO A 608 -11.90 -4.97 -30.99
CA PRO A 608 -10.75 -4.42 -30.27
C PRO A 608 -11.09 -4.11 -28.81
N ALA A 609 -10.26 -4.58 -27.88
CA ALA A 609 -10.39 -4.25 -26.46
C ALA A 609 -9.70 -2.91 -26.22
N VAL A 610 -10.47 -1.81 -26.23
CA VAL A 610 -9.96 -0.44 -26.10
C VAL A 610 -9.69 -0.09 -24.64
N ASN A 611 -8.60 0.63 -24.36
CA ASN A 611 -8.23 1.12 -23.02
C ASN A 611 -8.04 0.00 -21.97
N LEU A 612 -7.87 -1.24 -22.41
CA LEU A 612 -7.62 -2.39 -21.54
C LEU A 612 -6.24 -2.26 -20.92
N ARG A 613 -6.18 -2.32 -19.59
CA ARG A 613 -4.92 -2.34 -18.84
C ARG A 613 -4.51 -3.78 -18.59
N LEU A 614 -3.30 -4.12 -19.03
CA LEU A 614 -2.66 -5.40 -18.72
C LEU A 614 -1.42 -5.15 -17.87
N GLN A 615 -1.15 -6.07 -16.96
CA GLN A 615 0.08 -6.11 -16.21
C GLN A 615 0.80 -7.43 -16.49
N SER A 616 2.13 -7.45 -16.53
CA SER A 616 2.83 -8.70 -16.39
C SER A 616 2.63 -9.29 -14.99
N TYR A 617 2.48 -10.59 -14.93
CA TYR A 617 2.32 -11.33 -13.71
C TYR A 617 3.25 -12.52 -13.74
N ASP A 618 4.10 -12.59 -12.73
CA ASP A 618 4.84 -13.78 -12.40
C ASP A 618 4.14 -14.45 -11.20
N PRO A 619 3.54 -15.64 -11.36
CA PRO A 619 2.84 -16.33 -10.28
C PRO A 619 3.77 -16.72 -9.12
N ASP A 620 5.09 -16.80 -9.36
CA ASP A 620 6.08 -17.11 -8.33
C ASP A 620 6.46 -15.86 -7.50
N GLU A 621 5.98 -14.65 -7.87
CA GLU A 621 6.12 -13.43 -7.06
C GLU A 621 5.52 -13.55 -5.66
N SER A 622 4.62 -14.49 -5.36
CA SER A 622 4.01 -14.57 -4.02
C SER A 622 4.82 -15.38 -3.01
N THR A 623 5.82 -16.17 -3.44
CA THR A 623 6.47 -17.16 -2.56
C THR A 623 7.97 -16.87 -2.48
N PRO A 624 8.47 -16.20 -1.42
CA PRO A 624 9.89 -15.95 -1.26
C PRO A 624 10.66 -17.28 -1.17
N ILE A 625 11.58 -17.52 -2.10
CA ILE A 625 12.55 -18.61 -1.97
C ILE A 625 13.71 -18.12 -1.12
N GLN A 626 14.02 -18.86 -0.05
CA GLN A 626 15.03 -18.48 0.92
C GLN A 626 16.44 -18.54 0.29
N ASN A 627 17.25 -17.51 0.55
CA ASN A 627 18.65 -17.35 0.13
C ASN A 627 18.89 -17.27 -1.39
N GLU A 628 17.88 -16.88 -2.17
CA GLU A 628 18.00 -16.64 -3.61
C GLU A 628 17.83 -15.17 -3.98
N PRO A 629 18.65 -14.63 -4.92
CA PRO A 629 18.50 -13.26 -5.40
C PRO A 629 17.13 -13.05 -6.04
N ARG A 630 16.47 -11.93 -5.71
CA ARG A 630 15.11 -11.68 -6.20
C ARG A 630 14.98 -10.39 -7.01
N LEU A 631 14.59 -10.59 -8.26
CA LEU A 631 14.18 -9.55 -9.19
C LEU A 631 12.66 -9.63 -9.41
N VAL A 632 11.94 -8.57 -9.08
CA VAL A 632 10.50 -8.45 -9.30
C VAL A 632 10.27 -7.58 -10.53
N ARG A 633 9.62 -8.12 -11.56
CA ARG A 633 9.43 -7.44 -12.85
C ARG A 633 7.97 -7.17 -13.13
N ARG A 634 7.59 -5.89 -13.21
CA ARG A 634 6.21 -5.49 -13.49
C ARG A 634 6.14 -4.59 -14.71
N CYS A 635 5.73 -5.16 -15.83
CA CYS A 635 5.40 -4.46 -17.05
C CYS A 635 3.91 -4.08 -17.03
N PHE A 636 3.59 -2.88 -17.49
CA PHE A 636 2.24 -2.34 -17.56
C PHE A 636 2.01 -1.82 -18.96
N VAL A 637 0.92 -2.27 -19.58
CA VAL A 637 0.49 -1.78 -20.90
C VAL A 637 -0.97 -1.38 -20.87
N LYS A 638 -1.33 -0.48 -21.78
CA LYS A 638 -2.71 -0.08 -22.05
C LYS A 638 -2.94 -0.13 -23.55
N THR A 639 -4.07 -0.70 -23.96
CA THR A 639 -4.42 -0.80 -25.37
C THR A 639 -5.00 0.50 -25.93
N ASP A 640 -4.72 0.78 -27.21
CA ASP A 640 -5.27 1.92 -27.96
C ASP A 640 -6.69 1.66 -28.50
N ALA A 641 -7.22 2.58 -29.33
CA ALA A 641 -8.54 2.49 -29.94
C ALA A 641 -8.72 1.28 -30.88
N GLU A 642 -7.62 0.71 -31.36
CA GLU A 642 -7.59 -0.50 -32.17
C GLU A 642 -7.14 -1.72 -31.37
N GLY A 643 -7.12 -1.62 -30.04
CA GLY A 643 -6.76 -2.71 -29.14
C GLY A 643 -5.26 -3.01 -29.13
N ARG A 644 -4.40 -2.16 -29.71
CA ARG A 644 -2.96 -2.40 -29.80
C ARG A 644 -2.20 -1.94 -28.57
N PHE A 645 -1.13 -2.63 -28.24
CA PHE A 645 -0.19 -2.23 -27.19
C PHE A 645 1.27 -2.47 -27.60
N GLU A 646 2.20 -1.84 -26.89
CA GLU A 646 3.62 -1.98 -27.12
C GLU A 646 4.45 -1.90 -25.83
N LEU A 647 5.47 -2.76 -25.75
CA LEU A 647 6.61 -2.68 -24.84
C LEU A 647 7.90 -2.61 -25.67
N PRO A 648 8.54 -1.44 -25.76
CA PRO A 648 9.70 -1.24 -26.63
C PRO A 648 10.97 -1.91 -26.10
N HIS A 649 11.09 -2.09 -24.78
CA HIS A 649 12.23 -2.72 -24.11
C HIS A 649 11.71 -3.76 -23.12
N VAL A 650 12.07 -5.03 -23.35
CA VAL A 650 11.67 -6.14 -22.50
C VAL A 650 12.88 -7.05 -22.28
N MET A 651 13.17 -7.39 -21.02
CA MET A 651 14.20 -8.38 -20.71
C MET A 651 13.69 -9.78 -21.10
N PRO A 652 14.58 -10.70 -21.53
CA PRO A 652 14.24 -12.10 -21.75
C PRO A 652 13.57 -12.78 -20.55
N GLY A 653 12.89 -13.88 -20.82
CA GLY A 653 12.14 -14.65 -19.84
C GLY A 653 10.66 -14.74 -20.13
N ARG A 654 9.95 -15.53 -19.32
CA ARG A 654 8.52 -15.76 -19.49
C ARG A 654 7.73 -14.57 -18.95
N LEU A 655 6.84 -14.03 -19.78
CA LEU A 655 5.96 -12.93 -19.40
C LEU A 655 4.50 -13.36 -19.61
N SER A 656 3.70 -13.35 -18.53
CA SER A 656 2.26 -13.55 -18.62
C SER A 656 1.55 -12.21 -18.44
N PHE A 657 0.75 -11.79 -19.40
CA PHE A 657 -0.09 -10.60 -19.30
C PHE A 657 -1.40 -10.97 -18.63
N VAL A 658 -1.71 -10.31 -17.52
CA VAL A 658 -2.96 -10.47 -16.80
C VAL A 658 -3.82 -9.22 -16.92
N GLU A 659 -5.12 -9.45 -17.02
CA GLU A 659 -6.12 -8.45 -16.70
C GLU A 659 -6.56 -8.65 -15.26
N TRP A 660 -6.58 -7.56 -14.52
CA TRP A 660 -6.99 -7.52 -13.14
C TRP A 660 -8.51 -7.35 -13.06
N VAL A 661 -9.25 -8.46 -13.00
CA VAL A 661 -10.72 -8.43 -13.01
C VAL A 661 -11.31 -8.41 -11.59
N PRO A 662 -12.44 -7.71 -11.37
CA PRO A 662 -13.17 -7.77 -10.10
C PRO A 662 -13.71 -9.18 -9.82
N ASN A 663 -13.44 -9.70 -8.62
CA ASN A 663 -13.82 -11.05 -8.18
C ASN A 663 -15.18 -11.06 -7.43
N GLY A 664 -16.17 -10.29 -7.91
CA GLY A 664 -17.48 -10.10 -7.27
C GLY A 664 -17.60 -8.81 -6.41
N VAL A 665 -18.57 -8.80 -5.49
CA VAL A 665 -19.04 -7.60 -4.74
C VAL A 665 -17.91 -6.93 -3.96
N ASN A 666 -16.93 -7.65 -3.40
CA ASN A 666 -15.84 -7.04 -2.60
C ASN A 666 -14.58 -6.63 -3.39
N ARG A 667 -14.66 -6.61 -4.72
CA ARG A 667 -13.59 -6.22 -5.67
C ARG A 667 -12.19 -6.69 -5.24
N ARG A 668 -12.03 -7.89 -4.63
CA ARG A 668 -10.70 -8.56 -4.66
C ARG A 668 -10.39 -8.68 -6.14
N ILE A 669 -9.21 -8.23 -6.56
CA ILE A 669 -8.87 -8.22 -7.97
C ILE A 669 -8.16 -9.54 -8.24
N TRP A 670 -8.68 -10.31 -9.18
CA TRP A 670 -8.10 -11.58 -9.59
C TRP A 670 -7.32 -11.39 -10.89
N PRO A 671 -6.07 -11.90 -11.00
CA PRO A 671 -5.34 -11.84 -12.24
C PRO A 671 -5.90 -12.89 -13.21
N VAL A 672 -6.48 -12.46 -14.31
CA VAL A 672 -6.88 -13.31 -15.42
C VAL A 672 -5.76 -13.27 -16.46
N ILE A 673 -5.01 -14.36 -16.60
CA ILE A 673 -3.99 -14.47 -17.66
C ILE A 673 -4.70 -14.38 -19.01
N ARG A 674 -4.36 -13.33 -19.77
CA ARG A 674 -4.86 -13.05 -21.11
C ARG A 674 -3.90 -13.55 -22.20
N GLY A 675 -2.60 -13.60 -21.92
CA GLY A 675 -1.63 -14.16 -22.85
C GLY A 675 -0.28 -14.39 -22.18
N THR A 676 0.51 -15.29 -22.75
CA THR A 676 1.85 -15.60 -22.28
C THR A 676 2.82 -15.62 -23.46
N VAL A 677 4.04 -15.15 -23.24
CA VAL A 677 5.12 -15.17 -24.23
C VAL A 677 6.45 -15.49 -23.54
N ASP A 678 7.21 -16.42 -24.14
CA ASP A 678 8.59 -16.67 -23.75
C ASP A 678 9.51 -15.76 -24.59
N VAL A 679 10.08 -14.75 -23.93
CA VAL A 679 10.83 -13.68 -24.57
C VAL A 679 12.30 -14.06 -24.68
N GLU A 680 12.83 -14.00 -25.90
CA GLU A 680 14.23 -14.19 -26.26
C GLU A 680 14.89 -12.82 -26.54
N ALA A 681 16.16 -12.69 -26.21
CA ALA A 681 16.93 -11.46 -26.41
C ALA A 681 16.91 -10.98 -27.87
N GLY A 682 16.74 -9.67 -28.06
CA GLY A 682 16.77 -9.01 -29.37
C GLY A 682 15.62 -9.32 -30.32
N ARG A 683 14.69 -10.20 -29.91
CA ARG A 683 13.57 -10.63 -30.76
C ARG A 683 12.40 -9.67 -30.65
N SER A 684 11.66 -9.52 -31.74
CA SER A 684 10.39 -8.79 -31.77
C SER A 684 9.22 -9.76 -31.82
N TYR A 685 8.19 -9.51 -31.01
CA TYR A 685 6.99 -10.31 -30.91
C TYR A 685 5.75 -9.49 -31.31
N ASP A 686 4.77 -10.14 -31.94
CA ASP A 686 3.43 -9.60 -32.20
C ASP A 686 2.40 -10.55 -31.54
N LEU A 687 1.98 -10.20 -30.33
CA LEU A 687 1.09 -11.02 -29.52
C LEU A 687 -0.38 -10.74 -29.89
N LYS A 688 -1.11 -11.79 -30.30
CA LYS A 688 -2.54 -11.71 -30.63
C LYS A 688 -3.35 -12.34 -29.50
N ILE A 689 -3.90 -11.52 -28.61
CA ILE A 689 -4.73 -11.97 -27.49
C ILE A 689 -6.20 -11.95 -27.90
N GLY A 690 -6.92 -13.05 -27.71
CA GLY A 690 -8.36 -13.14 -27.98
C GLY A 690 -8.74 -13.33 -29.45
N ALA A 691 -7.77 -13.72 -30.28
CA ALA A 691 -7.95 -13.90 -31.72
C ALA A 691 -7.85 -15.38 -32.15
N SER A 692 -7.47 -16.30 -31.26
CA SER A 692 -7.08 -17.66 -31.61
C SER A 692 -8.07 -18.75 -31.17
N GLY A 693 -8.72 -18.56 -30.02
CA GLY A 693 -9.65 -19.49 -29.41
C GLY A 693 -11.08 -18.95 -29.30
N ARG A 694 -12.01 -19.85 -28.99
CA ARG A 694 -13.45 -19.55 -28.97
C ARG A 694 -13.84 -18.87 -27.65
N LEU A 695 -14.79 -17.91 -27.72
CA LEU A 695 -15.44 -17.36 -26.53
C LEU A 695 -16.31 -18.44 -25.89
N VAL A 696 -16.19 -18.66 -24.59
CA VAL A 696 -17.06 -19.55 -23.82
C VAL A 696 -17.88 -18.69 -22.86
N SER A 697 -19.18 -18.94 -22.75
CA SER A 697 -20.08 -18.20 -21.87
C SER A 697 -21.01 -19.12 -21.10
N GLY A 698 -21.69 -18.59 -20.09
CA GLY A 698 -22.77 -19.30 -19.39
C GLY A 698 -23.43 -18.41 -18.34
N GLN A 699 -24.30 -19.01 -17.52
CA GLN A 699 -24.94 -18.34 -16.39
C GLN A 699 -24.93 -19.23 -15.15
N LEU A 700 -24.56 -18.70 -13.99
CA LEU A 700 -24.62 -19.38 -12.71
C LEU A 700 -25.96 -19.12 -12.01
N THR A 701 -26.51 -20.14 -11.35
CA THR A 701 -27.60 -19.94 -10.38
C THR A 701 -27.03 -19.39 -9.07
N LEU A 702 -26.92 -18.06 -8.97
CA LEU A 702 -26.34 -17.39 -7.79
C LEU A 702 -27.03 -17.75 -6.46
N PRO A 703 -26.29 -17.72 -5.33
CA PRO A 703 -26.87 -17.93 -4.01
C PRO A 703 -27.90 -16.84 -3.67
N ARG A 704 -28.80 -17.12 -2.75
CA ARG A 704 -29.89 -16.19 -2.33
C ARG A 704 -29.41 -14.95 -1.55
N THR A 705 -28.12 -14.83 -1.29
CA THR A 705 -27.52 -13.67 -0.60
C THR A 705 -26.81 -12.80 -1.62
N ASP A 706 -26.87 -11.48 -1.43
CA ASP A 706 -26.12 -10.52 -2.24
C ASP A 706 -24.67 -10.34 -1.75
N ASP A 707 -24.32 -10.87 -0.58
CA ASP A 707 -23.00 -10.74 0.03
C ASP A 707 -22.15 -11.99 -0.19
N TRP A 708 -21.65 -12.13 -1.41
CA TRP A 708 -20.75 -13.21 -1.81
C TRP A 708 -19.45 -12.69 -2.43
N MET A 709 -18.41 -13.49 -2.34
CA MET A 709 -17.11 -13.31 -2.95
C MET A 709 -16.70 -14.58 -3.68
N ILE A 710 -16.01 -14.45 -4.80
CA ILE A 710 -15.44 -15.61 -5.48
C ILE A 710 -14.09 -15.93 -4.80
N ARG A 711 -13.85 -17.18 -4.43
CA ARG A 711 -12.49 -17.64 -4.06
C ARG A 711 -11.73 -18.09 -5.29
N LYS A 712 -12.46 -18.76 -6.19
CA LYS A 712 -11.93 -19.49 -7.32
C LYS A 712 -12.93 -19.39 -8.47
N ALA A 713 -12.50 -18.92 -9.63
CA ALA A 713 -13.26 -18.97 -10.87
C ALA A 713 -12.27 -19.23 -12.01
N GLU A 714 -12.02 -20.50 -12.26
CA GLU A 714 -10.98 -20.96 -13.17
C GLU A 714 -11.52 -21.99 -14.16
N ILE A 715 -10.96 -21.95 -15.38
CA ILE A 715 -11.00 -23.05 -16.32
C ILE A 715 -9.65 -23.75 -16.29
N VAL A 716 -9.69 -25.07 -16.08
CA VAL A 716 -8.51 -25.93 -16.00
C VAL A 716 -8.51 -26.87 -17.19
N PRO A 717 -7.47 -26.88 -18.04
CA PRO A 717 -7.31 -27.91 -19.06
C PRO A 717 -7.26 -29.30 -18.39
N ARG A 718 -8.03 -30.26 -18.90
CA ARG A 718 -8.01 -31.64 -18.38
C ARG A 718 -6.70 -32.36 -18.72
N ASN A 719 -6.02 -31.93 -19.78
CA ASN A 719 -4.71 -32.41 -20.20
C ASN A 719 -3.67 -31.29 -20.09
N ALA A 720 -2.49 -31.62 -19.56
CA ALA A 720 -1.40 -30.65 -19.43
C ALA A 720 -0.96 -30.15 -20.81
N ARG A 721 -0.95 -28.82 -20.98
CA ARG A 721 -0.41 -28.11 -22.15
C ARG A 721 0.77 -27.25 -21.69
N THR A 722 1.90 -27.34 -22.38
CA THR A 722 3.09 -26.52 -22.07
C THR A 722 3.05 -25.14 -22.70
N ASP A 723 2.26 -24.98 -23.77
CA ASP A 723 2.12 -23.77 -24.59
C ASP A 723 0.94 -22.87 -24.14
N TRP A 724 0.23 -23.24 -23.08
CA TRP A 724 -0.98 -22.58 -22.63
C TRP A 724 -1.01 -22.44 -21.10
N PRO A 725 -1.62 -21.39 -20.51
CA PRO A 725 -1.71 -21.26 -19.06
C PRO A 725 -2.42 -22.46 -18.40
N ALA A 726 -1.88 -22.90 -17.26
CA ALA A 726 -2.42 -24.04 -16.51
C ALA A 726 -3.83 -23.79 -15.94
N LYS A 727 -4.21 -22.52 -15.79
CA LYS A 727 -5.50 -22.05 -15.29
C LYS A 727 -5.86 -20.75 -16.02
N ILE A 728 -7.10 -20.63 -16.46
CA ILE A 728 -7.62 -19.42 -17.09
C ILE A 728 -8.67 -18.83 -16.15
N GLY A 729 -8.53 -17.55 -15.81
CA GLY A 729 -9.55 -16.87 -15.01
C GLY A 729 -10.81 -16.58 -15.83
N ILE A 730 -11.93 -16.47 -15.14
CA ILE A 730 -13.24 -16.19 -15.73
C ILE A 730 -13.70 -14.84 -15.24
N GLU A 731 -14.32 -14.07 -16.13
CA GLU A 731 -15.01 -12.86 -15.71
C GLU A 731 -16.46 -13.23 -15.39
N LEU A 732 -16.85 -13.04 -14.13
CA LEU A 732 -18.22 -13.16 -13.68
C LEU A 732 -18.89 -11.78 -13.81
N LEU A 733 -19.89 -11.73 -14.67
CA LEU A 733 -20.72 -10.59 -15.02
C LEU A 733 -21.97 -10.57 -14.12
N GLU A 734 -22.86 -9.61 -14.36
CA GLU A 734 -24.12 -9.49 -13.61
C GLU A 734 -25.00 -10.73 -13.72
N GLU A 735 -25.85 -10.95 -12.71
CA GLU A 735 -26.87 -12.01 -12.70
C GLU A 735 -26.31 -13.42 -12.92
N GLY A 736 -25.04 -13.62 -12.55
CA GLY A 736 -24.34 -14.90 -12.67
C GLY A 736 -23.84 -15.21 -14.07
N HIS A 737 -24.03 -14.31 -15.05
CA HIS A 737 -23.45 -14.49 -16.37
C HIS A 737 -21.93 -14.54 -16.27
N PHE A 738 -21.27 -15.37 -17.06
CA PHE A 738 -19.82 -15.40 -17.10
C PHE A 738 -19.33 -15.63 -18.51
N HIS A 739 -18.09 -15.24 -18.77
CA HIS A 739 -17.39 -15.61 -20.00
C HIS A 739 -15.89 -15.83 -19.79
N ALA A 740 -15.31 -16.61 -20.68
CA ALA A 740 -13.90 -16.83 -20.80
C ALA A 740 -13.48 -16.68 -22.27
N ILE A 741 -12.46 -15.87 -22.51
CA ILE A 741 -12.02 -15.53 -23.87
C ILE A 741 -10.89 -16.46 -24.32
N ASP A 742 -10.77 -16.63 -25.64
CA ASP A 742 -9.61 -17.23 -26.29
C ASP A 742 -9.36 -18.70 -25.91
N LEU A 743 -10.40 -19.50 -25.63
CA LEU A 743 -10.18 -20.92 -25.30
C LEU A 743 -9.85 -21.72 -26.57
N PRO A 744 -8.65 -22.33 -26.68
CA PRO A 744 -8.32 -23.16 -27.82
C PRO A 744 -9.12 -24.47 -27.78
N PRO A 745 -9.15 -25.23 -28.89
CA PRO A 745 -9.71 -26.57 -28.88
C PRO A 745 -9.09 -27.46 -27.79
N GLY A 746 -9.93 -28.20 -27.07
CA GLY A 746 -9.51 -29.06 -25.97
C GLY A 746 -10.61 -29.36 -24.95
N ASP A 747 -10.26 -30.17 -23.96
CA ASP A 747 -11.15 -30.55 -22.85
C ASP A 747 -10.81 -29.77 -21.59
N TYR A 748 -11.85 -29.29 -20.92
CA TYR A 748 -11.73 -28.32 -19.84
C TYR A 748 -12.67 -28.64 -18.67
N ALA A 749 -12.24 -28.26 -17.47
CA ALA A 749 -13.07 -28.20 -16.28
C ALA A 749 -13.25 -26.74 -15.86
N LEU A 750 -14.50 -26.29 -15.84
CA LEU A 750 -14.93 -25.08 -15.17
C LEU A 750 -15.03 -25.34 -13.66
N ARG A 751 -14.42 -24.49 -12.84
CA ARG A 751 -14.50 -24.54 -11.37
C ARG A 751 -14.75 -23.15 -10.81
N ILE A 752 -15.92 -22.94 -10.21
CA ILE A 752 -16.29 -21.69 -9.56
C ILE A 752 -16.72 -21.97 -8.12
N ALA A 753 -16.16 -21.24 -7.15
CA ALA A 753 -16.54 -21.31 -5.74
C ALA A 753 -16.87 -19.91 -5.22
N LEU A 754 -18.11 -19.75 -4.76
CA LEU A 754 -18.63 -18.54 -4.12
C LEU A 754 -18.62 -18.74 -2.60
N HIS A 755 -18.20 -17.71 -1.88
CA HIS A 755 -18.02 -17.70 -0.43
C HIS A 755 -18.67 -16.46 0.18
N GLU A 756 -18.98 -16.49 1.47
CA GLU A 756 -19.22 -15.27 2.25
C GLU A 756 -17.90 -14.47 2.41
N PRO A 757 -17.95 -13.15 2.63
CA PRO A 757 -16.79 -12.41 3.10
C PRO A 757 -16.26 -13.00 4.42
N PRO A 758 -14.93 -13.07 4.63
CA PRO A 758 -14.41 -13.48 5.93
C PRO A 758 -14.79 -12.44 6.99
N PRO A 759 -14.98 -12.85 8.26
CA PRO A 759 -15.14 -11.92 9.36
C PRO A 759 -13.98 -10.91 9.45
N PRO A 760 -14.23 -9.68 9.92
CA PRO A 760 -13.22 -8.61 9.98
C PRO A 760 -11.90 -8.95 10.66
N GLU A 761 -11.99 -9.85 11.63
CA GLU A 761 -10.90 -10.29 12.50
C GLU A 761 -10.27 -11.61 12.05
N SER A 762 -10.57 -12.07 10.83
CA SER A 762 -10.06 -13.31 10.25
C SER A 762 -9.33 -13.06 8.92
N CYS A 763 -8.36 -13.90 8.62
CA CYS A 763 -7.79 -14.06 7.28
C CYS A 763 -8.46 -15.23 6.55
N GLY A 764 -8.25 -15.34 5.24
CA GLY A 764 -8.85 -16.39 4.41
C GLY A 764 -10.15 -15.95 3.73
N TRP A 765 -11.13 -16.86 3.71
CA TRP A 765 -12.40 -16.76 2.99
C TRP A 765 -13.56 -17.18 3.90
N GLY A 766 -14.72 -16.54 3.80
CA GLY A 766 -15.90 -16.97 4.55
C GLY A 766 -16.43 -18.32 4.07
N ARG A 767 -17.58 -18.73 4.61
CA ARG A 767 -18.22 -20.02 4.31
C ARG A 767 -18.49 -20.18 2.81
N VAL A 768 -18.32 -21.38 2.26
CA VAL A 768 -18.73 -21.69 0.88
C VAL A 768 -20.26 -21.55 0.76
N LEU A 769 -20.72 -20.69 -0.16
CA LEU A 769 -22.13 -20.49 -0.48
C LEU A 769 -22.59 -21.39 -1.62
N SER A 770 -21.75 -21.56 -2.65
CA SER A 770 -22.07 -22.36 -3.84
C SER A 770 -20.79 -22.77 -4.54
N GLU A 771 -20.75 -24.00 -5.06
CA GLU A 771 -19.68 -24.48 -5.93
C GLU A 771 -20.26 -24.95 -7.26
N TYR A 772 -19.53 -24.71 -8.35
CA TYR A 772 -19.89 -25.10 -9.70
C TYR A 772 -18.71 -25.82 -10.31
N ILE A 773 -18.92 -27.07 -10.70
CA ILE A 773 -17.95 -27.88 -11.42
C ILE A 773 -18.62 -28.37 -12.69
N HIS A 774 -18.07 -28.01 -13.85
CA HIS A 774 -18.64 -28.38 -15.13
C HIS A 774 -17.55 -28.74 -16.13
N ASP A 775 -17.62 -29.93 -16.70
CA ASP A 775 -16.72 -30.36 -17.77
C ASP A 775 -17.29 -30.01 -19.13
N PHE A 776 -16.45 -29.47 -20.02
CA PHE A 776 -16.85 -29.12 -21.38
C PHE A 776 -15.67 -29.24 -22.36
N SER A 777 -15.98 -29.30 -23.65
CA SER A 777 -14.99 -29.39 -24.72
C SER A 777 -15.17 -28.26 -25.72
N VAL A 778 -14.06 -27.63 -26.10
CA VAL A 778 -14.02 -26.71 -27.25
C VAL A 778 -13.69 -27.53 -28.50
N PRO A 779 -14.56 -27.53 -29.53
CA PRO A 779 -14.38 -28.37 -30.72
C PRO A 779 -13.06 -28.14 -31.47
N ALA A 780 -12.52 -29.20 -32.08
CA ALA A 780 -11.37 -29.10 -32.98
C ALA A 780 -11.64 -28.10 -34.12
N GLY A 781 -10.67 -27.22 -34.38
CA GLY A 781 -10.77 -26.18 -35.41
C GLY A 781 -11.59 -24.95 -35.01
N ALA A 782 -12.13 -24.89 -33.79
CA ALA A 782 -12.80 -23.69 -33.29
C ALA A 782 -11.84 -22.50 -33.21
N THR A 783 -12.36 -21.31 -33.52
CA THR A 783 -11.63 -20.04 -33.61
C THR A 783 -12.38 -18.92 -32.89
N ALA A 784 -11.75 -17.75 -32.77
CA ALA A 784 -12.38 -16.55 -32.21
C ALA A 784 -13.53 -15.99 -33.07
N SER A 785 -13.67 -16.42 -34.33
CA SER A 785 -14.76 -16.01 -35.22
C SER A 785 -16.03 -16.85 -35.04
N ASP A 786 -15.95 -17.99 -34.35
CA ASP A 786 -17.12 -18.81 -34.08
C ASP A 786 -18.04 -18.14 -33.05
N PRO A 787 -19.37 -18.35 -33.13
CA PRO A 787 -20.29 -17.92 -32.09
C PRO A 787 -19.85 -18.44 -30.71
N PRO A 788 -20.10 -17.72 -29.62
CA PRO A 788 -19.73 -18.17 -28.28
C PRO A 788 -20.25 -19.59 -27.97
N LEU A 789 -19.41 -20.41 -27.35
CA LEU A 789 -19.84 -21.70 -26.80
C LEU A 789 -20.56 -21.42 -25.48
N ASP A 790 -21.88 -21.42 -25.53
CA ASP A 790 -22.71 -21.24 -24.36
C ASP A 790 -22.88 -22.57 -23.59
N LEU A 791 -22.42 -22.58 -22.33
CA LEU A 791 -22.56 -23.69 -21.39
C LEU A 791 -23.96 -23.71 -20.74
N GLY A 792 -24.80 -22.71 -21.04
CA GLY A 792 -26.14 -22.57 -20.50
C GLY A 792 -26.15 -22.19 -19.02
N ARG A 793 -27.26 -22.49 -18.35
CA ARG A 793 -27.41 -22.26 -16.91
C ARG A 793 -26.82 -23.41 -16.12
N LEU A 794 -25.85 -23.10 -15.26
CA LEU A 794 -25.16 -24.03 -14.38
C LEU A 794 -25.75 -23.93 -12.98
N GLU A 795 -26.29 -25.06 -12.52
CA GLU A 795 -26.75 -25.21 -11.15
C GLU A 795 -25.56 -25.46 -10.22
N SER A 796 -25.64 -24.94 -9.00
CA SER A 796 -24.63 -25.22 -7.99
C SER A 796 -24.64 -26.70 -7.65
N VAL A 797 -23.46 -27.31 -7.62
CA VAL A 797 -23.26 -28.59 -6.94
C VAL A 797 -23.23 -28.24 -5.46
N LEU A 798 -24.37 -28.32 -4.78
CA LEU A 798 -24.43 -28.10 -3.34
C LEU A 798 -23.47 -29.08 -2.66
N VAL A 799 -22.31 -28.59 -2.22
CA VAL A 799 -21.57 -29.23 -1.15
C VAL A 799 -22.33 -28.86 0.11
N ASP A 800 -23.25 -29.72 0.52
CA ASP A 800 -24.02 -29.57 1.76
C ASP A 800 -23.06 -29.78 2.95
N VAL A 801 -22.08 -28.88 3.11
CA VAL A 801 -21.27 -28.81 4.32
C VAL A 801 -22.12 -28.05 5.31
N ARG A 802 -23.03 -28.76 5.99
CA ARG A 802 -23.63 -28.23 7.21
C ARG A 802 -22.47 -27.76 8.11
N PRO A 803 -22.44 -26.47 8.51
CA PRO A 803 -21.40 -25.99 9.42
C PRO A 803 -21.41 -26.86 10.68
N LEU A 804 -20.22 -27.22 11.17
CA LEU A 804 -20.11 -27.93 12.43
C LEU A 804 -20.69 -27.05 13.55
N GLU A 805 -21.64 -27.59 14.29
CA GLU A 805 -22.25 -26.92 15.43
C GLU A 805 -21.76 -27.49 16.76
N VAL A 806 -21.98 -26.72 17.84
CA VAL A 806 -21.76 -27.22 19.19
C VAL A 806 -22.65 -28.44 19.42
N GLY A 807 -22.03 -29.54 19.88
CA GLY A 807 -22.65 -30.85 20.05
C GLY A 807 -22.35 -31.85 18.94
N ASP A 808 -21.92 -31.40 17.75
CA ASP A 808 -21.54 -32.31 16.66
C ASP A 808 -20.22 -33.05 16.99
N HIS A 809 -20.05 -34.25 16.43
CA HIS A 809 -18.77 -34.97 16.52
C HIS A 809 -17.71 -34.29 15.65
N ALA A 810 -16.54 -34.03 16.23
CA ALA A 810 -15.40 -33.46 15.51
C ALA A 810 -14.89 -34.44 14.45
N PRO A 811 -14.78 -34.04 13.15
CA PRO A 811 -14.28 -34.91 12.10
C PRO A 811 -12.88 -35.44 12.41
N ASP A 812 -12.67 -36.75 12.29
CA ASP A 812 -11.36 -37.33 12.55
C ASP A 812 -10.37 -37.01 11.41
N PHE A 813 -9.08 -36.99 11.73
CA PHE A 813 -8.03 -36.78 10.74
C PHE A 813 -6.74 -37.51 11.10
N THR A 814 -5.95 -37.82 10.07
CA THR A 814 -4.56 -38.28 10.18
C THR A 814 -3.71 -37.42 9.26
N ILE A 815 -2.73 -36.72 9.83
CA ILE A 815 -1.86 -35.79 9.09
C ILE A 815 -0.40 -35.94 9.53
N LYS A 816 0.49 -35.15 8.93
CA LYS A 816 1.88 -35.04 9.37
C LYS A 816 2.10 -33.78 10.23
N THR A 817 2.90 -33.91 11.28
CA THR A 817 3.44 -32.78 12.02
C THR A 817 4.48 -32.04 11.18
N LEU A 818 4.87 -30.84 11.62
CA LEU A 818 5.96 -30.08 10.98
C LEU A 818 7.30 -30.84 10.99
N GLU A 819 7.48 -31.78 11.91
CA GLU A 819 8.65 -32.69 11.99
C GLU A 819 8.45 -34.01 11.21
N GLY A 820 7.38 -34.13 10.42
CA GLY A 820 7.07 -35.30 9.60
C GLY A 820 6.53 -36.51 10.37
N LYS A 821 6.18 -36.36 11.67
CA LYS A 821 5.57 -37.43 12.47
C LYS A 821 4.08 -37.52 12.17
N GLU A 822 3.47 -38.68 12.42
CA GLU A 822 2.03 -38.84 12.28
C GLU A 822 1.29 -38.20 13.46
N LEU A 823 0.18 -37.51 13.18
CA LEU A 823 -0.71 -36.91 14.17
C LEU A 823 -2.16 -37.29 13.86
N LYS A 824 -2.81 -37.95 14.82
CA LYS A 824 -4.23 -38.35 14.72
C LYS A 824 -5.05 -37.68 15.80
N LEU A 825 -6.24 -37.21 15.46
CA LEU A 825 -7.15 -36.65 16.48
C LEU A 825 -7.66 -37.74 17.43
N ALA A 826 -7.88 -38.96 16.93
CA ALA A 826 -8.28 -40.11 17.74
C ALA A 826 -7.34 -40.42 18.92
N ASP A 827 -6.04 -40.10 18.82
CA ASP A 827 -5.05 -40.35 19.89
C ASP A 827 -5.30 -39.51 21.15
N PHE A 828 -6.20 -38.52 21.08
CA PHE A 828 -6.53 -37.61 22.18
C PHE A 828 -7.93 -37.83 22.76
N ARG A 829 -8.61 -38.92 22.41
CA ARG A 829 -9.86 -39.31 23.09
C ARG A 829 -9.63 -39.42 24.60
N GLY A 830 -10.62 -39.00 25.39
CA GLY A 830 -10.48 -38.87 26.84
C GLY A 830 -9.90 -37.53 27.32
N LYS A 831 -9.49 -36.64 26.41
CA LYS A 831 -8.98 -35.30 26.72
C LYS A 831 -9.84 -34.19 26.14
N TYR A 832 -9.76 -33.02 26.74
CA TYR A 832 -10.19 -31.76 26.13
C TYR A 832 -9.09 -31.30 25.16
N VAL A 833 -9.46 -31.13 23.88
CA VAL A 833 -8.55 -30.69 22.82
C VAL A 833 -8.98 -29.32 22.34
N LEU A 834 -8.10 -28.32 22.47
CA LEU A 834 -8.27 -27.05 21.76
C LEU A 834 -7.56 -27.17 20.40
N LEU A 835 -8.36 -27.35 19.36
CA LEU A 835 -7.89 -27.40 17.98
C LEU A 835 -7.87 -25.99 17.40
N ASP A 836 -6.74 -25.53 16.87
CA ASP A 836 -6.52 -24.19 16.32
C ASP A 836 -6.03 -24.27 14.87
N PHE A 837 -6.85 -23.80 13.93
CA PHE A 837 -6.46 -23.63 12.53
C PHE A 837 -5.84 -22.25 12.34
N TRP A 838 -4.59 -22.21 11.88
CA TRP A 838 -3.79 -20.98 11.78
C TRP A 838 -2.88 -20.99 10.55
N ALA A 839 -2.15 -19.90 10.31
CA ALA A 839 -1.09 -19.87 9.30
C ALA A 839 -0.02 -18.81 9.65
N SER A 840 1.20 -18.99 9.17
CA SER A 840 2.31 -18.05 9.41
C SER A 840 2.03 -16.65 8.85
N TRP A 841 1.28 -16.57 7.75
CA TRP A 841 0.90 -15.32 7.09
C TRP A 841 -0.39 -14.69 7.67
N CYS A 842 -1.03 -15.33 8.65
CA CYS A 842 -2.28 -14.86 9.24
C CYS A 842 -2.02 -13.98 10.47
N ALA A 843 -2.01 -12.65 10.30
CA ALA A 843 -1.75 -11.72 11.39
C ALA A 843 -2.70 -11.87 12.61
N PRO A 844 -4.04 -12.03 12.46
CA PRO A 844 -4.92 -12.29 13.60
C PRO A 844 -4.60 -13.60 14.33
N CYS A 845 -4.16 -14.63 13.59
CA CYS A 845 -3.72 -15.89 14.20
C CYS A 845 -2.49 -15.65 15.09
N LEU A 846 -1.47 -14.95 14.57
CA LEU A 846 -0.27 -14.62 15.32
C LEU A 846 -0.55 -13.74 16.55
N ALA A 847 -1.53 -12.84 16.45
CA ALA A 847 -1.97 -12.02 17.58
C ALA A 847 -2.66 -12.83 18.69
N GLU A 848 -3.26 -13.97 18.36
CA GLU A 848 -3.90 -14.87 19.34
C GLU A 848 -2.90 -15.85 19.98
N MET A 849 -1.75 -16.11 19.34
CA MET A 849 -0.74 -17.04 19.87
C MET A 849 -0.27 -16.73 21.30
N PRO A 850 -0.05 -15.47 21.74
CA PRO A 850 0.25 -15.16 23.13
C PRO A 850 -0.85 -15.60 24.12
N ASN A 851 -2.13 -15.51 23.73
CA ASN A 851 -3.24 -15.97 24.57
C ASN A 851 -3.23 -17.50 24.69
N LEU A 852 -2.99 -18.21 23.59
CA LEU A 852 -2.86 -19.67 23.60
C LEU A 852 -1.63 -20.14 24.40
N GLN A 853 -0.51 -19.42 24.32
CA GLN A 853 0.67 -19.72 25.13
C GLN A 853 0.41 -19.50 26.63
N ALA A 854 -0.29 -18.43 27.01
CA ALA A 854 -0.70 -18.24 28.40
C ALA A 854 -1.61 -19.37 28.91
N LEU A 855 -2.54 -19.85 28.08
CA LEU A 855 -3.38 -21.01 28.38
C LEU A 855 -2.57 -22.30 28.49
N GLN A 856 -1.64 -22.54 27.57
CA GLN A 856 -0.72 -23.67 27.62
C GLN A 856 0.08 -23.66 28.92
N ASP A 857 0.60 -22.50 29.35
CA ASP A 857 1.36 -22.36 30.59
C ASP A 857 0.48 -22.58 31.83
N GLN A 858 -0.75 -22.04 31.81
CA GLN A 858 -1.72 -22.19 32.90
C GLN A 858 -2.14 -23.65 33.11
N TYR A 859 -2.42 -24.38 32.02
CA TYR A 859 -2.91 -25.76 32.05
C TYR A 859 -1.84 -26.81 31.78
N ALA A 860 -0.55 -26.43 31.73
CA ALA A 860 0.57 -27.32 31.42
C ALA A 860 0.63 -28.60 32.29
N LYS A 861 0.08 -28.53 33.51
CA LYS A 861 0.07 -29.63 34.49
C LYS A 861 -1.22 -30.45 34.50
N ASP A 862 -2.27 -30.02 33.79
CA ASP A 862 -3.52 -30.77 33.72
C ASP A 862 -3.44 -31.82 32.60
N PRO A 863 -3.36 -33.14 32.91
CA PRO A 863 -3.21 -34.17 31.88
C PRO A 863 -4.45 -34.31 30.99
N ARG A 864 -5.59 -33.72 31.39
CA ARG A 864 -6.87 -33.76 30.66
C ARG A 864 -6.90 -32.79 29.49
N PHE A 865 -5.96 -31.84 29.36
CA PHE A 865 -5.99 -30.79 28.34
C PHE A 865 -4.82 -30.88 27.36
N VAL A 866 -5.07 -30.51 26.10
CA VAL A 866 -4.03 -30.37 25.07
C VAL A 866 -4.45 -29.33 24.01
N ILE A 867 -3.46 -28.62 23.46
CA ILE A 867 -3.63 -27.76 22.28
C ILE A 867 -3.04 -28.47 21.05
N ILE A 868 -3.72 -28.37 19.90
CA ILE A 868 -3.23 -28.84 18.60
C ILE A 868 -3.38 -27.69 17.60
N GLY A 869 -2.27 -27.25 17.02
CA GLY A 869 -2.29 -26.27 15.93
C GLY A 869 -2.24 -26.97 14.57
N LEU A 870 -3.08 -26.54 13.62
CA LEU A 870 -3.12 -27.00 12.24
C LEU A 870 -2.82 -25.84 11.30
N SER A 871 -1.65 -25.86 10.68
CA SER A 871 -1.19 -24.81 9.77
C SER A 871 -1.74 -25.00 8.35
N LEU A 872 -2.32 -23.91 7.81
CA LEU A 872 -2.76 -23.77 6.42
C LEU A 872 -1.65 -23.24 5.50
N ASP A 873 -0.40 -23.21 5.93
CA ASP A 873 0.74 -22.86 5.06
C ASP A 873 0.89 -23.92 3.94
N ASP A 874 1.25 -23.49 2.73
CA ASP A 874 1.45 -24.41 1.59
C ASP A 874 2.68 -25.31 1.76
N GLN A 875 3.67 -24.84 2.52
CA GLN A 875 4.94 -25.51 2.78
C GLN A 875 5.25 -25.51 4.29
N PRO A 876 5.97 -26.51 4.82
CA PRO A 876 6.26 -26.59 6.25
C PRO A 876 7.19 -25.50 6.77
N GLY A 877 8.07 -24.95 5.93
CA GLY A 877 9.12 -24.00 6.32
C GLY A 877 8.59 -22.74 7.05
N PRO A 878 7.67 -21.97 6.45
CA PRO A 878 7.11 -20.77 7.08
C PRO A 878 6.43 -21.03 8.44
N ALA A 879 5.65 -22.12 8.53
CA ALA A 879 5.01 -22.53 9.77
C ALA A 879 6.04 -22.90 10.84
N ALA A 880 7.05 -23.70 10.49
CA ALA A 880 8.12 -24.12 11.41
C ALA A 880 8.92 -22.93 11.94
N SER A 881 9.24 -21.95 11.07
CA SER A 881 9.90 -20.71 11.47
C SER A 881 9.07 -19.89 12.46
N SER A 882 7.76 -19.79 12.24
CA SER A 882 6.84 -19.08 13.13
C SER A 882 6.70 -19.77 14.49
N VAL A 883 6.56 -21.10 14.50
CA VAL A 883 6.53 -21.93 15.71
C VAL A 883 7.79 -21.71 16.55
N LYS A 884 8.97 -21.70 15.91
CA LYS A 884 10.26 -21.45 16.57
C LYS A 884 10.34 -20.03 17.12
N ALA A 885 9.96 -19.03 16.33
CA ALA A 885 10.02 -17.62 16.71
C ALA A 885 9.11 -17.29 17.90
N LEU A 886 7.89 -17.84 17.89
CA LEU A 886 6.91 -17.65 18.95
C LEU A 886 7.08 -18.61 20.13
N LYS A 887 8.02 -19.56 20.02
CA LYS A 887 8.31 -20.60 21.03
C LYS A 887 7.09 -21.44 21.39
N LEU A 888 6.25 -21.76 20.40
CA LEU A 888 5.03 -22.55 20.62
C LEU A 888 5.42 -23.97 21.04
N SER A 889 4.85 -24.45 22.13
CA SER A 889 5.25 -25.72 22.77
C SER A 889 4.29 -26.89 22.54
N TRP A 890 3.14 -26.63 21.91
CA TRP A 890 2.14 -27.65 21.60
C TRP A 890 2.34 -28.27 20.20
N ARG A 891 1.58 -29.34 19.90
CA ARG A 891 1.74 -30.11 18.66
C ARG A 891 1.24 -29.30 17.45
N GLN A 892 2.01 -29.33 16.36
CA GLN A 892 1.75 -28.56 15.14
C GLN A 892 1.68 -29.49 13.92
N GLY A 893 0.56 -29.47 13.21
CA GLY A 893 0.31 -30.19 11.96
C GLY A 893 0.40 -29.27 10.76
N LEU A 894 0.85 -29.79 9.61
CA LEU A 894 0.68 -29.12 8.31
C LEU A 894 -0.50 -29.73 7.58
N VAL A 895 -1.49 -28.91 7.23
CA VAL A 895 -2.64 -29.34 6.42
C VAL A 895 -2.67 -28.66 5.06
N GLY A 896 -2.23 -27.40 4.97
CA GLY A 896 -2.36 -26.61 3.74
C GLY A 896 -3.81 -26.17 3.46
N PRO A 897 -4.01 -25.18 2.59
CA PRO A 897 -5.29 -24.47 2.46
C PRO A 897 -6.38 -25.25 1.71
N ASP A 898 -5.99 -26.26 0.92
CA ASP A 898 -6.90 -27.09 0.11
C ASP A 898 -7.13 -28.49 0.71
N SER A 899 -6.71 -28.72 1.97
CA SER A 899 -6.83 -30.03 2.59
C SER A 899 -8.28 -30.42 2.88
N PRO A 900 -8.64 -31.70 2.71
CA PRO A 900 -9.94 -32.24 3.15
C PRO A 900 -10.23 -31.98 4.63
N VAL A 901 -9.20 -31.88 5.48
CA VAL A 901 -9.36 -31.57 6.92
C VAL A 901 -9.87 -30.14 7.10
N VAL A 902 -9.32 -29.17 6.37
CA VAL A 902 -9.78 -27.77 6.40
C VAL A 902 -11.23 -27.69 5.96
N SER A 903 -11.59 -28.38 4.87
CA SER A 903 -12.96 -28.45 4.37
C SER A 903 -13.92 -29.13 5.36
N ALA A 904 -13.53 -30.24 5.97
CA ALA A 904 -14.36 -30.99 6.92
C ALA A 904 -14.68 -30.18 8.19
N TYR A 905 -13.76 -29.33 8.63
CA TYR A 905 -13.97 -28.41 9.74
C TYR A 905 -14.61 -27.08 9.36
N GLY A 906 -14.79 -26.81 8.06
CA GLY A 906 -15.24 -25.50 7.58
C GLY A 906 -14.26 -24.36 7.92
N ALA A 907 -12.98 -24.66 8.12
CA ALA A 907 -11.94 -23.73 8.57
C ALA A 907 -11.41 -22.85 7.41
N THR A 908 -12.32 -22.29 6.61
CA THR A 908 -11.96 -21.46 5.44
C THR A 908 -11.52 -20.05 5.82
N ALA A 909 -11.89 -19.58 7.02
CA ALA A 909 -11.42 -18.36 7.65
C ALA A 909 -10.65 -18.72 8.93
N ILE A 910 -9.51 -18.07 9.16
CA ILE A 910 -8.61 -18.33 10.29
C ILE A 910 -8.27 -17.03 11.06
N PRO A 911 -8.01 -17.09 12.38
CA PRO A 911 -7.97 -18.28 13.21
C PRO A 911 -9.36 -18.89 13.42
N ALA A 912 -9.45 -20.21 13.33
CA ALA A 912 -10.65 -20.99 13.62
C ALA A 912 -10.34 -22.01 14.70
N THR A 913 -11.08 -21.95 15.80
CA THR A 913 -10.81 -22.75 16.98
C THR A 913 -12.00 -23.62 17.35
N PHE A 914 -11.72 -24.85 17.80
CA PHE A 914 -12.71 -25.81 18.26
C PHE A 914 -12.25 -26.40 19.60
N LEU A 915 -13.07 -26.27 20.63
CA LEU A 915 -12.88 -26.98 21.88
C LEU A 915 -13.63 -28.32 21.80
N ILE A 916 -12.88 -29.41 21.71
CA ILE A 916 -13.40 -30.76 21.57
C ILE A 916 -13.33 -31.46 22.93
N GLY A 917 -14.43 -32.06 23.36
CA GLY A 917 -14.53 -32.80 24.61
C GLY A 917 -13.94 -34.22 24.55
N PRO A 918 -13.82 -34.88 25.71
CA PRO A 918 -13.26 -36.24 25.83
C PRO A 918 -13.92 -37.30 24.92
N GLU A 919 -15.22 -37.16 24.66
CA GLU A 919 -16.00 -38.06 23.80
C GLU A 919 -15.87 -37.74 22.30
N GLY A 920 -15.16 -36.66 21.94
CA GLY A 920 -14.99 -36.21 20.56
C GLY A 920 -16.08 -35.26 20.06
N ASN A 921 -16.93 -34.72 20.95
CA ASN A 921 -17.95 -33.73 20.60
C ASN A 921 -17.39 -32.31 20.70
N ILE A 922 -17.84 -31.41 19.83
CA ILE A 922 -17.48 -29.99 19.87
C ILE A 922 -18.26 -29.31 21.00
N LEU A 923 -17.56 -28.78 22.00
CA LEU A 923 -18.14 -28.08 23.15
C LEU A 923 -18.28 -26.58 22.90
N ALA A 924 -17.37 -26.01 22.11
CA ALA A 924 -17.39 -24.61 21.70
C ALA A 924 -16.56 -24.41 20.42
N LYS A 925 -16.88 -23.35 19.67
CA LYS A 925 -16.15 -22.91 18.47
C LYS A 925 -16.01 -21.39 18.45
N ASP A 926 -15.19 -20.85 17.55
CA ASP A 926 -14.97 -19.41 17.35
C ASP A 926 -14.47 -18.70 18.63
N LEU A 927 -13.58 -19.38 19.35
CA LEU A 927 -13.01 -18.95 20.62
C LEU A 927 -11.76 -18.08 20.40
N ARG A 928 -11.70 -16.92 21.06
CA ARG A 928 -10.52 -16.03 21.12
C ARG A 928 -10.43 -15.31 22.45
N GLY A 929 -9.21 -14.99 22.88
CA GLY A 929 -8.92 -14.20 24.08
C GLY A 929 -9.70 -14.68 25.31
N GLU A 930 -10.48 -13.78 25.91
CA GLU A 930 -11.28 -14.09 27.10
C GLU A 930 -12.35 -15.15 26.87
N LYS A 931 -12.90 -15.29 25.65
CA LYS A 931 -13.87 -16.36 25.34
C LYS A 931 -13.21 -17.74 25.44
N THR A 932 -11.97 -17.88 24.96
CA THR A 932 -11.20 -19.13 25.07
C THR A 932 -10.93 -19.48 26.53
N LYS A 933 -10.50 -18.48 27.32
CA LYS A 933 -10.25 -18.66 28.76
C LYS A 933 -11.52 -19.09 29.50
N ALA A 934 -12.66 -18.45 29.24
CA ALA A 934 -13.93 -18.79 29.86
C ALA A 934 -14.42 -20.20 29.49
N ALA A 935 -14.34 -20.57 28.21
CA ALA A 935 -14.75 -21.90 27.75
C ALA A 935 -13.89 -23.02 28.37
N LEU A 936 -12.57 -22.82 28.45
CA LEU A 936 -11.67 -23.78 29.10
C LEU A 936 -11.88 -23.86 30.61
N ALA A 937 -12.06 -22.71 31.27
CA ALA A 937 -12.34 -22.67 32.71
C ALA A 937 -13.63 -23.43 33.05
N GLU A 938 -14.66 -23.35 32.19
CA GLU A 938 -15.89 -24.13 32.32
C GLU A 938 -15.67 -25.63 32.09
N ALA A 939 -14.98 -25.98 30.99
CA ALA A 939 -14.77 -27.37 30.61
C ALA A 939 -13.84 -28.15 31.57
N LEU A 940 -12.85 -27.47 32.15
CA LEU A 940 -11.86 -28.05 33.05
C LEU A 940 -12.19 -27.84 34.54
N LYS A 941 -13.43 -27.46 34.87
CA LYS A 941 -13.88 -27.44 36.27
C LYS A 941 -13.55 -28.79 36.95
N PRO A 942 -13.12 -28.77 38.22
CA PRO A 942 -12.74 -29.97 38.96
C PRO A 942 -13.83 -31.04 39.00
#